data_AF-A0AAD4QZP4-F1
#
_entry.id   AF-A0AAD4QZP4-F1
#
_cell.length_a   1.000
_cell.length_b   1.000
_cell.length_c   1.000
_cell.angle_alpha   90.00
_cell.angle_beta   90.00
_cell.angle_gamma   90.00
#
_symmetry.space_group_name_H-M   'P 1'
#
loop_
_entity.id
_entity.type
_entity.pdbx_description
1 polymer ?
#
loop_
_entity_poly.entity_id
_entity_poly.type
_entity_poly.pdbx_seq_one_letter_code
_entity_poly.pdbx_strand_id
1 'polypeptide(L)'
;MFFLFLILLIVASGSGDDSEFDYEYEGAHSMKFGGKIYQWLHRKDLGKETLYQSPIALRTNIDPEQLDGELHFVNYNENIFGKLVNNGHSVQFTATDDAKKKPNWPRIIFKAKEKNKPDEKPKEEEEPMLRYSSYRFEQYHIHWGGQDRDGVNKGGSEHRLCKTKANCTHYAAELHLVHVAEIEKDPTFVVVAILLEIKDDAKHNLSDDAESPLAKDADVLDHIVAYGTDWPLPSQTLASKLPEFATTNLDFITYKGSLTTPKFIKDKGLVCPQVVDWIVLTQPAYVTTKQLEKLRAVQNKKGKPVLRNWRPLQELNKRHPKRYVHPLSKLYQKCEPKKGGRFTSSILGKLILYLSPYLICLLRQMITFIKVNEIFCTIAGSALNVWLIRLIITCSDKDHSSSDWILLQNCVLEIAMLIISFIVQPGYSGERGFVAMLQEGVIDTHNGAINFTLLSISLVVSCWLVDSSAVQFVHRYLVLCRQQSVTFWKYALMLCCGGSFSVFFIMVYICFMIATPYSVIEPFYANMSEEMSTKRIALVYPMDSPYMTFLNWYTLFLVVIRYSVVLSTGAITWMYVRKELRNVSQRGTSRSRNLNFQVTMAITGQAITPLICNVIPSLFISYSAITGATFSFSSFLSIYSAVIMKWMPIMNAALTVLIIKKYRRAFFCCYRCRERKSVPVKSIMGRSSFSQYPKISHSTM
;
A
#
# COMPACT_ATOMS: atom_id res chain seq x y z
N MET A 1 -59.77 3.25 -30.00
CA MET A 1 -60.16 4.65 -30.27
C MET A 1 -60.38 5.46 -29.00
N PHE A 2 -61.10 4.96 -27.99
CA PHE A 2 -61.36 5.68 -26.72
C PHE A 2 -60.10 6.16 -25.97
N PHE A 3 -59.01 5.37 -26.00
CA PHE A 3 -57.73 5.72 -25.36
C PHE A 3 -56.98 6.87 -26.07
N LEU A 4 -57.16 7.04 -27.38
CA LEU A 4 -56.57 8.15 -28.14
C LEU A 4 -57.33 9.46 -27.90
N PHE A 5 -58.64 9.37 -27.70
CA PHE A 5 -59.50 10.53 -27.41
C PHE A 5 -59.20 11.13 -26.03
N LEU A 6 -58.89 10.29 -25.04
CA LEU A 6 -58.49 10.75 -23.70
C LEU A 6 -57.13 11.46 -23.68
N ILE A 7 -56.18 11.01 -24.51
CA ILE A 7 -54.85 11.64 -24.66
C ILE A 7 -54.96 13.00 -25.35
N LEU A 8 -55.81 13.11 -26.38
CA LEU A 8 -56.08 14.38 -27.06
C LEU A 8 -56.78 15.40 -26.16
N LEU A 9 -57.65 14.97 -25.24
CA LEU A 9 -58.29 15.84 -24.26
C LEU A 9 -57.30 16.40 -23.21
N ILE A 10 -56.30 15.61 -22.79
CA ILE A 10 -55.24 16.07 -21.87
C ILE A 10 -54.28 17.04 -22.56
N VAL A 11 -54.03 16.86 -23.86
CA VAL A 11 -53.22 17.79 -24.66
C VAL A 11 -53.99 19.07 -25.00
N ALA A 12 -55.31 18.99 -25.20
CA ALA A 12 -56.15 20.14 -25.53
C ALA A 12 -56.50 21.03 -24.32
N SER A 13 -56.40 20.55 -23.08
CA SER A 13 -56.66 21.36 -21.88
C SER A 13 -55.49 22.27 -21.46
N GLY A 14 -54.36 22.23 -22.17
CA GLY A 14 -53.17 23.05 -21.91
C GLY A 14 -53.05 24.25 -22.85
N SER A 15 -54.13 25.01 -23.05
CA SER A 15 -54.04 26.33 -23.69
C SER A 15 -53.80 27.40 -22.62
N GLY A 16 -52.54 27.64 -22.28
CA GLY A 16 -52.15 28.72 -21.39
C GLY A 16 -50.64 28.90 -21.40
N ASP A 17 -50.19 30.02 -21.97
CA ASP A 17 -48.88 30.69 -21.98
C ASP A 17 -47.58 29.84 -21.96
N ASP A 18 -46.54 30.40 -22.59
CA ASP A 18 -45.15 29.89 -22.69
C ASP A 18 -44.41 29.71 -21.33
N SER A 19 -45.13 29.51 -20.22
CA SER A 19 -44.60 29.15 -18.91
C SER A 19 -44.29 27.65 -18.83
N GLU A 20 -43.00 27.34 -18.67
CA GLU A 20 -42.36 26.09 -18.27
C GLU A 20 -43.31 24.93 -17.87
N PHE A 21 -43.46 23.93 -18.75
CA PHE A 21 -44.26 22.72 -18.49
C PHE A 21 -43.69 21.93 -17.29
N ASP A 22 -44.47 21.84 -16.22
CA ASP A 22 -44.09 21.23 -14.94
C ASP A 22 -44.10 19.68 -15.03
N TYR A 23 -42.93 19.05 -15.07
CA TYR A 23 -42.78 17.60 -15.13
C TYR A 23 -42.50 17.00 -13.75
N GLU A 24 -42.93 15.76 -13.49
CA GLU A 24 -42.71 15.10 -12.21
C GLU A 24 -41.81 13.87 -12.33
N TYR A 25 -41.16 13.46 -11.23
CA TYR A 25 -40.40 12.21 -11.17
C TYR A 25 -41.28 10.99 -10.86
N GLU A 26 -42.52 11.21 -10.40
CA GLU A 26 -43.54 10.21 -10.04
C GLU A 26 -44.94 10.64 -10.52
N GLY A 27 -45.88 9.70 -10.68
CA GLY A 27 -47.25 10.00 -11.11
C GLY A 27 -47.52 9.98 -12.63
N ALA A 28 -48.69 10.51 -13.03
CA ALA A 28 -49.19 10.46 -14.42
C ALA A 28 -48.37 11.30 -15.41
N HIS A 29 -47.71 12.37 -14.93
CA HIS A 29 -46.77 13.20 -15.68
C HIS A 29 -45.30 12.80 -15.45
N SER A 30 -45.05 11.55 -15.03
CA SER A 30 -43.70 11.11 -14.65
C SER A 30 -42.74 11.02 -15.84
N MET A 31 -41.44 11.23 -15.59
CA MET A 31 -40.35 10.99 -16.55
C MET A 31 -40.38 9.61 -17.23
N LYS A 32 -40.98 8.60 -16.56
CA LYS A 32 -41.18 7.25 -17.12
C LYS A 32 -42.14 7.24 -18.31
N PHE A 33 -43.08 8.19 -18.37
CA PHE A 33 -44.03 8.37 -19.46
C PHE A 33 -43.49 9.33 -20.54
N GLY A 34 -42.94 10.49 -20.17
CA GLY A 34 -42.40 11.46 -21.15
C GLY A 34 -41.29 10.88 -22.04
N GLY A 35 -40.34 10.16 -21.45
CA GLY A 35 -39.29 9.48 -22.21
C GLY A 35 -39.80 8.35 -23.11
N LYS A 36 -40.86 7.64 -22.70
CA LYS A 36 -41.50 6.59 -23.51
C LYS A 36 -42.31 7.18 -24.66
N ILE A 37 -42.95 8.33 -24.48
CA ILE A 37 -43.69 9.04 -25.53
C ILE A 37 -42.71 9.55 -26.59
N TYR A 38 -41.60 10.18 -26.21
CA TYR A 38 -40.55 10.59 -27.15
C TYR A 38 -39.94 9.40 -27.91
N GLN A 39 -39.57 8.32 -27.19
CA GLN A 39 -39.08 7.07 -27.79
C GLN A 39 -40.11 6.34 -28.67
N TRP A 40 -41.41 6.63 -28.50
CA TRP A 40 -42.48 6.05 -29.30
C TRP A 40 -42.75 6.90 -30.55
N LEU A 41 -42.83 8.23 -30.40
CA LEU A 41 -43.02 9.18 -31.50
C LEU A 41 -41.86 9.13 -32.50
N HIS A 42 -40.61 9.06 -32.02
CA HIS A 42 -39.44 9.08 -32.91
C HIS A 42 -38.95 7.69 -33.30
N ARG A 43 -39.58 6.61 -32.84
CA ARG A 43 -39.19 5.24 -33.23
C ARG A 43 -39.41 4.94 -34.72
N LYS A 44 -40.30 5.69 -35.37
CA LYS A 44 -40.58 5.57 -36.81
C LYS A 44 -39.59 6.33 -37.69
N ASP A 45 -39.05 7.45 -37.19
CA ASP A 45 -38.17 8.35 -37.97
C ASP A 45 -36.68 8.17 -37.64
N LEU A 46 -36.38 7.71 -36.42
CA LEU A 46 -35.04 7.43 -35.90
C LEU A 46 -35.05 5.99 -35.38
N GLY A 47 -34.32 5.09 -36.05
CA GLY A 47 -34.21 3.70 -35.61
C GLY A 47 -33.77 3.59 -34.13
N LYS A 48 -34.12 2.50 -33.44
CA LYS A 48 -33.71 2.29 -32.02
C LYS A 48 -32.21 2.50 -31.78
N GLU A 49 -31.40 2.29 -32.81
CA GLU A 49 -29.95 2.40 -32.81
C GLU A 49 -29.41 3.85 -32.78
N THR A 50 -30.24 4.85 -33.08
CA THR A 50 -29.87 6.28 -33.13
C THR A 50 -30.36 7.08 -31.91
N LEU A 51 -30.87 6.40 -30.88
CA LEU A 51 -31.32 7.00 -29.62
C LEU A 51 -30.24 6.85 -28.53
N TYR A 52 -29.57 7.95 -28.21
CA TYR A 52 -28.48 8.07 -27.24
C TYR A 52 -28.93 8.78 -25.98
N GLN A 53 -29.94 8.25 -25.30
CA GLN A 53 -30.48 8.85 -24.07
C GLN A 53 -29.59 8.59 -22.84
N SER A 54 -29.67 9.48 -21.84
CA SER A 54 -28.96 9.41 -20.56
C SER A 54 -29.95 9.37 -19.38
N PRO A 55 -29.58 8.82 -18.21
CA PRO A 55 -28.27 8.26 -17.84
C PRO A 55 -28.10 6.79 -18.28
N ILE A 56 -26.88 6.26 -18.19
CA ILE A 56 -26.56 4.85 -18.50
C ILE A 56 -25.73 4.18 -17.42
N ALA A 57 -25.73 2.85 -17.42
CA ALA A 57 -24.83 2.04 -16.61
C ALA A 57 -23.49 1.87 -17.33
N LEU A 58 -22.40 2.25 -16.67
CA LEU A 58 -21.04 2.28 -17.24
C LEU A 58 -20.22 1.14 -16.66
N ARG A 59 -19.56 0.34 -17.51
CA ARG A 59 -18.71 -0.75 -17.04
C ARG A 59 -17.30 -0.27 -16.75
N THR A 60 -16.78 -0.58 -15.58
CA THR A 60 -15.43 -0.19 -15.14
C THR A 60 -14.34 -1.22 -15.52
N ASN A 61 -14.74 -2.42 -15.94
CA ASN A 61 -13.84 -3.59 -16.13
C ASN A 61 -13.68 -4.03 -17.59
N ILE A 62 -14.33 -3.37 -18.54
CA ILE A 62 -14.04 -3.59 -19.96
C ILE A 62 -12.76 -2.81 -20.26
N ASP A 63 -11.81 -3.36 -21.05
CA ASP A 63 -10.72 -2.60 -21.68
C ASP A 63 -11.34 -1.60 -22.65
N PRO A 64 -11.55 -0.34 -22.24
CA PRO A 64 -12.23 0.63 -23.09
C PRO A 64 -11.22 1.07 -24.13
N GLU A 65 -11.67 1.46 -25.31
CA GLU A 65 -10.83 2.25 -26.19
C GLU A 65 -10.26 3.43 -25.38
N GLN A 66 -8.94 3.48 -25.29
CA GLN A 66 -8.26 4.53 -24.54
C GLN A 66 -8.56 5.86 -25.21
N LEU A 67 -9.05 6.82 -24.44
CA LEU A 67 -9.25 8.17 -24.96
C LEU A 67 -7.88 8.81 -25.21
N ASP A 68 -7.57 9.10 -26.48
CA ASP A 68 -6.36 9.83 -26.88
C ASP A 68 -6.59 11.35 -26.78
N GLY A 69 -6.13 11.93 -25.68
CA GLY A 69 -6.21 13.37 -25.44
C GLY A 69 -6.11 13.69 -23.94
N GLU A 70 -6.02 14.98 -23.61
CA GLU A 70 -5.95 15.47 -22.23
C GLU A 70 -7.11 16.42 -21.94
N LEU A 71 -7.77 16.19 -20.81
CA LEU A 71 -8.84 17.03 -20.28
C LEU A 71 -8.25 17.99 -19.24
N HIS A 72 -8.44 19.29 -19.43
CA HIS A 72 -7.97 20.32 -18.53
C HIS A 72 -9.13 21.09 -17.90
N PHE A 73 -9.19 21.09 -16.57
CA PHE A 73 -10.08 21.94 -15.78
C PHE A 73 -9.39 23.29 -15.56
N VAL A 74 -9.77 24.29 -16.35
CA VAL A 74 -9.14 25.61 -16.34
C VAL A 74 -9.95 26.54 -15.44
N ASN A 75 -9.25 27.25 -14.54
CA ASN A 75 -9.82 28.21 -13.59
C ASN A 75 -10.83 27.61 -12.59
N TYR A 76 -10.83 26.29 -12.36
CA TYR A 76 -11.70 25.65 -11.37
C TYR A 76 -11.41 26.07 -9.92
N ASN A 77 -10.20 26.58 -9.66
CA ASN A 77 -9.79 27.13 -8.36
C ASN A 77 -10.23 28.59 -8.16
N GLU A 78 -10.75 29.24 -9.19
CA GLU A 78 -11.23 30.62 -9.08
C GLU A 78 -12.53 30.68 -8.27
N ASN A 79 -12.66 31.74 -7.49
CA ASN A 79 -13.86 32.00 -6.70
C ASN A 79 -15.03 32.36 -7.61
N ILE A 80 -16.11 31.59 -7.50
CA ILE A 80 -17.40 31.84 -8.12
C ILE A 80 -18.41 32.33 -7.09
N PHE A 81 -19.26 33.24 -7.54
CA PHE A 81 -20.32 33.86 -6.75
C PHE A 81 -21.65 33.63 -7.47
N GLY A 82 -22.71 33.41 -6.69
CA GLY A 82 -24.03 33.16 -7.23
C GLY A 82 -25.01 32.83 -6.13
N LYS A 83 -26.11 32.19 -6.52
CA LYS A 83 -27.17 31.78 -5.61
C LYS A 83 -27.50 30.31 -5.79
N LEU A 84 -27.91 29.70 -4.69
CA LEU A 84 -28.49 28.37 -4.69
C LEU A 84 -30.00 28.51 -4.76
N VAL A 85 -30.63 27.79 -5.68
CA VAL A 85 -32.06 27.90 -5.99
C VAL A 85 -32.71 26.53 -5.82
N ASN A 86 -33.83 26.48 -5.11
CA ASN A 86 -34.74 25.35 -5.17
C ASN A 86 -35.74 25.56 -6.32
N ASN A 87 -35.50 24.90 -7.45
CA ASN A 87 -36.38 24.98 -8.62
C ASN A 87 -37.51 23.94 -8.60
N GLY A 88 -37.71 23.22 -7.49
CA GLY A 88 -38.72 22.17 -7.33
C GLY A 88 -38.34 20.80 -7.89
N HIS A 89 -37.29 20.73 -8.71
CA HIS A 89 -36.77 19.48 -9.28
C HIS A 89 -35.37 19.12 -8.75
N SER A 90 -34.58 20.12 -8.37
CA SER A 90 -33.24 19.98 -7.83
C SER A 90 -32.85 21.24 -7.04
N VAL A 91 -31.71 21.15 -6.38
CA VAL A 91 -30.97 22.28 -5.85
C VAL A 91 -29.96 22.69 -6.93
N GLN A 92 -30.09 23.91 -7.46
CA GLN A 92 -29.28 24.41 -8.57
C GLN A 92 -28.50 25.65 -8.17
N PHE A 93 -27.20 25.65 -8.41
CA PHE A 93 -26.39 26.87 -8.34
C PHE A 93 -26.44 27.62 -9.67
N THR A 94 -26.70 28.91 -9.59
CA THR A 94 -26.70 29.80 -10.75
C THR A 94 -25.80 31.01 -10.47
N ALA A 95 -24.80 31.20 -11.32
CA ALA A 95 -23.95 32.39 -11.30
C ALA A 95 -24.62 33.57 -11.99
N THR A 96 -24.25 34.80 -11.62
CA THR A 96 -24.72 36.00 -12.32
C THR A 96 -24.11 36.11 -13.72
N ASP A 97 -24.85 36.70 -14.67
CA ASP A 97 -24.38 36.81 -16.05
C ASP A 97 -23.08 37.63 -16.18
N ASP A 98 -22.91 38.65 -15.33
CA ASP A 98 -21.68 39.45 -15.30
C ASP A 98 -20.48 38.66 -14.74
N ALA A 99 -20.71 37.71 -13.82
CA ALA A 99 -19.65 36.81 -13.37
C ALA A 99 -19.20 35.88 -14.51
N LYS A 100 -20.15 35.35 -15.30
CA LYS A 100 -19.89 34.45 -16.43
C LYS A 100 -19.10 35.09 -17.58
N LYS A 101 -19.10 36.42 -17.68
CA LYS A 101 -18.36 37.18 -18.72
C LYS A 101 -16.88 37.41 -18.36
N LYS A 102 -16.45 37.08 -17.15
CA LYS A 102 -15.06 37.31 -16.72
C LYS A 102 -14.08 36.43 -17.48
N PRO A 103 -12.88 36.93 -17.83
CA PRO A 103 -11.90 36.17 -18.61
C PRO A 103 -11.34 34.95 -17.86
N ASN A 104 -11.36 34.96 -16.53
CA ASN A 104 -10.99 33.84 -15.68
C ASN A 104 -12.16 32.92 -15.31
N TRP A 105 -13.31 33.02 -16.00
CA TRP A 105 -14.45 32.14 -15.73
C TRP A 105 -14.07 30.65 -15.96
N PRO A 106 -14.51 29.72 -15.08
CA PRO A 106 -14.16 28.31 -15.19
C PRO A 106 -14.57 27.69 -16.53
N ARG A 107 -13.70 26.85 -17.07
CA ARG A 107 -13.92 26.15 -18.35
C ARG A 107 -13.25 24.79 -18.39
N ILE A 108 -13.71 23.96 -19.32
CA ILE A 108 -13.10 22.69 -19.67
C ILE A 108 -12.47 22.85 -21.04
N ILE A 109 -11.20 22.45 -21.15
CA ILE A 109 -10.48 22.38 -22.42
C ILE A 109 -10.10 20.94 -22.69
N PHE A 110 -10.44 20.44 -23.88
CA PHE A 110 -9.97 19.13 -24.34
C PHE A 110 -8.94 19.30 -25.44
N LYS A 111 -7.75 18.74 -25.22
CA LYS A 111 -6.67 18.72 -26.21
C LYS A 111 -6.52 17.30 -26.74
N ALA A 112 -6.99 17.07 -27.96
CA ALA A 112 -6.71 15.83 -28.67
C ALA A 112 -5.19 15.72 -28.95
N LYS A 113 -4.63 14.51 -28.89
CA LYS A 113 -3.26 14.29 -29.37
C LYS A 113 -3.24 14.41 -30.89
N GLU A 114 -2.30 15.20 -31.44
CA GLU A 114 -2.10 15.28 -32.89
C GLU A 114 -1.81 13.87 -33.44
N LYS A 115 -2.63 13.43 -34.42
CA LYS A 115 -2.32 12.24 -35.21
C LYS A 115 -1.30 12.65 -36.28
N ASN A 116 -0.15 11.98 -36.34
CA ASN A 116 0.96 12.20 -37.29
C ASN A 116 0.64 11.91 -38.78
N LYS A 117 -0.62 12.04 -39.24
CA LYS A 117 -0.98 11.80 -40.64
C LYS A 117 -1.99 12.86 -41.14
N PRO A 118 -1.56 13.84 -41.95
CA PRO A 118 -2.40 14.93 -42.43
C PRO A 118 -3.51 14.53 -43.43
N ASP A 119 -3.39 13.37 -44.09
CA ASP A 119 -4.13 13.12 -45.35
C ASP A 119 -5.24 12.05 -45.28
N GLU A 120 -5.55 11.50 -44.10
CA GLU A 120 -6.58 10.45 -43.97
C GLU A 120 -7.90 11.07 -43.43
N LYS A 121 -8.96 11.08 -44.25
CA LYS A 121 -10.30 11.48 -43.79
C LYS A 121 -10.73 10.54 -42.65
N PRO A 122 -11.13 11.06 -41.48
CA PRO A 122 -11.59 10.22 -40.38
C PRO A 122 -12.82 9.41 -40.83
N LYS A 123 -12.82 8.11 -40.51
CA LYS A 123 -13.99 7.24 -40.70
C LYS A 123 -15.15 7.78 -39.85
N GLU A 124 -16.40 7.51 -40.22
CA GLU A 124 -17.61 7.98 -39.52
C GLU A 124 -17.66 7.50 -38.04
N GLU A 125 -16.91 6.45 -37.70
CA GLU A 125 -16.69 5.94 -36.34
C GLU A 125 -15.61 6.70 -35.54
N GLU A 126 -14.90 7.64 -36.17
CA GLU A 126 -13.80 8.45 -35.61
C GLU A 126 -14.19 9.92 -35.36
N GLU A 127 -15.48 10.22 -35.14
CA GLU A 127 -15.86 11.55 -34.70
C GLU A 127 -15.16 11.91 -33.37
N PRO A 128 -14.67 13.16 -33.23
CA PRO A 128 -14.04 13.60 -31.98
C PRO A 128 -15.02 13.44 -30.82
N MET A 129 -14.53 12.85 -29.72
CA MET A 129 -15.33 12.51 -28.54
C MET A 129 -15.90 13.72 -27.81
N LEU A 130 -15.18 14.84 -27.87
CA LEU A 130 -15.69 16.16 -27.50
C LEU A 130 -15.73 16.99 -28.76
N ARG A 131 -16.92 17.49 -29.12
CA ARG A 131 -17.15 18.20 -30.38
C ARG A 131 -16.35 19.51 -30.50
N TYR A 132 -16.05 20.14 -29.36
CA TYR A 132 -15.32 21.41 -29.28
C TYR A 132 -14.12 21.34 -28.35
N SER A 133 -13.23 22.32 -28.50
CA SER A 133 -12.02 22.43 -27.69
C SER A 133 -12.21 23.17 -26.37
N SER A 134 -13.29 23.97 -26.21
CA SER A 134 -13.55 24.80 -25.03
C SER A 134 -15.04 24.84 -24.66
N TYR A 135 -15.33 24.63 -23.38
CA TYR A 135 -16.68 24.70 -22.81
C TYR A 135 -16.66 25.50 -21.51
N ARG A 136 -17.45 26.58 -21.43
CA ARG A 136 -17.54 27.43 -20.24
C ARG A 136 -18.55 26.89 -19.24
N PHE A 137 -18.27 27.02 -17.95
CA PHE A 137 -19.18 26.60 -16.90
C PHE A 137 -20.46 27.44 -16.89
N GLU A 138 -21.62 26.80 -16.71
CA GLU A 138 -22.94 27.45 -16.75
C GLU A 138 -23.67 27.37 -15.40
N GLN A 139 -23.81 26.15 -14.86
CA GLN A 139 -24.51 25.86 -13.60
C GLN A 139 -24.08 24.50 -13.04
N TYR A 140 -24.41 24.24 -11.77
CA TYR A 140 -24.46 22.86 -11.28
C TYR A 140 -25.76 22.56 -10.55
N HIS A 141 -26.13 21.28 -10.52
CA HIS A 141 -27.30 20.79 -9.81
C HIS A 141 -27.09 19.35 -9.31
N ILE A 142 -27.92 18.92 -8.35
CA ILE A 142 -27.73 17.67 -7.62
C ILE A 142 -28.94 16.75 -7.78
N HIS A 143 -28.70 15.47 -8.01
CA HIS A 143 -29.69 14.40 -7.96
C HIS A 143 -29.43 13.54 -6.72
N TRP A 144 -30.48 13.14 -6.02
CA TRP A 144 -30.39 12.34 -4.79
C TRP A 144 -31.59 11.41 -4.63
N GLY A 145 -31.45 10.48 -3.69
CA GLY A 145 -32.46 9.50 -3.34
C GLY A 145 -32.77 9.50 -1.86
N GLY A 146 -33.91 8.92 -1.50
CA GLY A 146 -34.37 8.76 -0.14
C GLY A 146 -33.80 7.52 0.56
N GLN A 147 -34.30 7.28 1.75
CA GLN A 147 -34.05 6.06 2.54
C GLN A 147 -35.21 5.08 2.44
N ASP A 148 -34.98 3.84 2.82
CA ASP A 148 -36.03 2.87 3.11
C ASP A 148 -36.60 3.04 4.53
N ARG A 149 -37.50 2.12 4.91
CA ARG A 149 -38.19 2.18 6.21
C ARG A 149 -37.24 1.93 7.39
N ASP A 150 -36.10 1.30 7.13
CA ASP A 150 -35.08 0.95 8.12
C ASP A 150 -33.93 1.98 8.12
N GLY A 151 -34.08 3.09 7.39
CA GLY A 151 -33.09 4.17 7.29
C GLY A 151 -31.94 3.89 6.31
N VAL A 152 -32.00 2.80 5.52
CA VAL A 152 -30.96 2.44 4.56
C VAL A 152 -31.13 3.23 3.26
N ASN A 153 -30.04 3.79 2.74
CA ASN A 153 -30.05 4.58 1.51
C ASN A 153 -30.41 3.72 0.28
N LYS A 154 -31.40 4.15 -0.51
CA LYS A 154 -31.88 3.42 -1.71
C LYS A 154 -31.14 3.76 -3.01
N GLY A 155 -30.06 4.54 -2.94
CA GLY A 155 -29.41 5.12 -4.10
C GLY A 155 -30.17 6.31 -4.70
N GLY A 156 -29.43 7.23 -5.29
CA GLY A 156 -29.87 8.54 -5.77
C GLY A 156 -29.10 9.10 -6.95
N SER A 157 -27.98 8.48 -7.35
CA SER A 157 -27.30 8.84 -8.59
C SER A 157 -28.12 8.47 -9.81
N GLU A 158 -27.95 9.22 -10.90
CA GLU A 158 -28.52 8.93 -12.20
C GLU A 158 -27.71 7.83 -12.90
N HIS A 159 -26.39 8.01 -12.96
CA HIS A 159 -25.44 7.03 -13.47
C HIS A 159 -25.17 5.92 -12.47
N ARG A 160 -24.72 4.78 -12.99
CA ARG A 160 -24.24 3.65 -12.19
C ARG A 160 -22.91 3.13 -12.72
N LEU A 161 -22.00 2.79 -11.83
CA LEU A 161 -20.74 2.13 -12.18
C LEU A 161 -20.85 0.63 -11.92
N CYS A 162 -20.53 -0.17 -12.93
CA CYS A 162 -20.71 -1.62 -12.91
C CYS A 162 -19.40 -2.37 -13.07
N LYS A 163 -19.08 -3.25 -12.13
CA LYS A 163 -17.95 -4.18 -12.25
C LYS A 163 -18.30 -5.33 -13.21
N THR A 164 -19.54 -5.79 -13.15
CA THR A 164 -20.10 -6.82 -14.06
C THR A 164 -21.49 -6.39 -14.50
N LYS A 165 -22.10 -7.09 -15.47
CA LYS A 165 -23.48 -6.81 -15.90
C LYS A 165 -24.51 -6.91 -14.76
N ALA A 166 -24.21 -7.69 -13.72
CA ALA A 166 -25.09 -7.93 -12.57
C ALA A 166 -24.69 -7.14 -11.31
N ASN A 167 -23.50 -6.54 -11.27
CA ASN A 167 -23.00 -5.82 -10.11
C ASN A 167 -22.73 -4.35 -10.47
N CYS A 168 -23.70 -3.50 -10.12
CA CYS A 168 -23.69 -2.06 -10.36
C CYS A 168 -23.93 -1.32 -9.05
N THR A 169 -23.07 -0.35 -8.76
CA THR A 169 -23.23 0.54 -7.61
C THR A 169 -24.19 1.67 -7.95
N HIS A 170 -25.20 1.87 -7.11
CA HIS A 170 -26.10 3.03 -7.15
C HIS A 170 -25.73 3.94 -5.98
N TYR A 171 -25.10 5.08 -6.28
CA TYR A 171 -24.55 5.99 -5.28
C TYR A 171 -25.66 6.84 -4.65
N ALA A 172 -25.41 7.44 -3.49
CA ALA A 172 -26.45 8.12 -2.71
C ALA A 172 -26.99 9.39 -3.38
N ALA A 173 -26.13 10.07 -4.13
CA ALA A 173 -26.44 11.25 -4.92
C ALA A 173 -25.46 11.39 -6.09
N GLU A 174 -25.72 12.35 -6.99
CA GLU A 174 -24.86 12.70 -8.11
C GLU A 174 -24.92 14.20 -8.39
N LEU A 175 -23.76 14.82 -8.56
CA LEU A 175 -23.60 16.24 -8.87
C LEU A 175 -23.25 16.40 -10.36
N HIS A 176 -23.98 17.28 -11.04
CA HIS A 176 -23.74 17.62 -12.44
C HIS A 176 -23.18 19.03 -12.57
N LEU A 177 -21.96 19.16 -13.09
CA LEU A 177 -21.38 20.45 -13.51
C LEU A 177 -21.62 20.65 -15.00
N VAL A 178 -22.51 21.58 -15.34
CA VAL A 178 -22.94 21.83 -16.72
C VAL A 178 -22.06 22.91 -17.36
N HIS A 179 -21.55 22.62 -18.55
CA HIS A 179 -20.77 23.53 -19.37
C HIS A 179 -21.39 23.65 -20.75
N VAL A 180 -21.25 24.82 -21.37
CA VAL A 180 -21.77 25.13 -22.72
C VAL A 180 -20.63 25.47 -23.67
N ALA A 181 -20.72 25.01 -24.92
CA ALA A 181 -19.75 25.34 -25.95
C ALA A 181 -19.72 26.85 -26.23
N GLU A 182 -18.53 27.42 -26.43
CA GLU A 182 -18.36 28.88 -26.62
C GLU A 182 -18.63 29.35 -28.07
N ILE A 183 -18.67 28.45 -29.06
CA ILE A 183 -18.53 28.80 -30.49
C ILE A 183 -19.82 28.54 -31.32
N GLU A 184 -20.95 28.10 -30.73
CA GLU A 184 -22.10 27.64 -31.53
C GLU A 184 -23.38 28.48 -31.46
N LYS A 185 -24.16 28.37 -32.57
CA LYS A 185 -25.56 28.81 -32.68
C LYS A 185 -26.55 27.88 -31.99
N ASP A 186 -26.21 26.58 -31.86
CA ASP A 186 -27.01 25.57 -31.16
C ASP A 186 -26.29 25.12 -29.87
N PRO A 187 -26.99 25.00 -28.73
CA PRO A 187 -26.33 24.72 -27.46
C PRO A 187 -25.92 23.24 -27.35
N THR A 188 -24.64 22.97 -27.57
CA THR A 188 -23.97 21.72 -27.19
C THR A 188 -23.41 21.83 -25.76
N PHE A 189 -23.64 20.81 -24.94
CA PHE A 189 -23.21 20.78 -23.53
C PHE A 189 -22.15 19.72 -23.25
N VAL A 190 -21.28 20.03 -22.30
CA VAL A 190 -20.46 19.04 -21.59
C VAL A 190 -20.92 18.99 -20.14
N VAL A 191 -21.23 17.80 -19.64
CA VAL A 191 -21.65 17.63 -18.24
C VAL A 191 -20.67 16.72 -17.53
N VAL A 192 -20.05 17.24 -16.47
CA VAL A 192 -19.21 16.46 -15.56
C VAL A 192 -20.10 15.90 -14.45
N ALA A 193 -20.20 14.58 -14.38
CA ALA A 193 -20.97 13.84 -13.39
C ALA A 193 -20.05 13.33 -12.28
N ILE A 194 -20.34 13.71 -11.04
CA ILE A 194 -19.60 13.32 -9.83
C ILE A 194 -20.54 12.50 -8.94
N LEU A 195 -20.19 11.24 -8.73
CA LEU A 195 -20.96 10.32 -7.90
C LEU A 195 -20.68 10.60 -6.42
N LEU A 196 -21.71 10.64 -5.58
CA LEU A 196 -21.60 11.00 -4.15
C LEU A 196 -21.87 9.78 -3.26
N GLU A 197 -20.89 9.42 -2.44
CA GLU A 197 -20.95 8.31 -1.49
C GLU A 197 -21.03 8.82 -0.05
N ILE A 198 -21.87 8.18 0.77
CA ILE A 198 -22.03 8.54 2.18
C ILE A 198 -20.88 7.95 2.99
N LYS A 199 -20.28 8.76 3.86
CA LYS A 199 -19.20 8.33 4.73
C LYS A 199 -19.26 9.06 6.08
N ASP A 200 -19.79 8.41 7.11
CA ASP A 200 -20.06 9.03 8.43
C ASP A 200 -19.09 8.60 9.56
N ASP A 201 -17.94 8.04 9.22
CA ASP A 201 -17.03 7.47 10.23
C ASP A 201 -16.30 8.53 11.07
N ALA A 202 -16.42 8.45 12.41
CA ALA A 202 -15.58 9.15 13.39
C ALA A 202 -14.06 8.86 13.25
N LYS A 203 -13.67 7.86 12.44
CA LYS A 203 -12.29 7.46 12.15
C LYS A 203 -11.64 8.26 11.00
N HIS A 204 -12.40 8.99 10.19
CA HIS A 204 -11.88 9.64 9.00
C HIS A 204 -11.57 11.13 9.15
N ASN A 205 -11.76 11.73 10.33
CA ASN A 205 -11.65 13.18 10.50
C ASN A 205 -12.31 13.93 9.34
N LEU A 206 -13.56 13.59 8.99
CA LEU A 206 -14.48 14.61 8.48
C LEU A 206 -14.85 15.55 9.65
N SER A 207 -13.84 15.96 10.43
CA SER A 207 -13.93 16.98 11.46
C SER A 207 -14.13 18.35 10.84
N ASP A 208 -13.82 18.48 9.55
CA ASP A 208 -14.16 19.66 8.77
C ASP A 208 -15.21 19.27 7.73
N ASP A 209 -16.45 19.72 7.91
CA ASP A 209 -17.47 19.79 6.86
C ASP A 209 -16.93 20.43 5.56
N ALA A 210 -15.78 21.11 5.62
CA ALA A 210 -15.12 21.90 4.58
C ALA A 210 -14.61 21.13 3.35
N GLU A 211 -14.33 19.82 3.43
CA GLU A 211 -13.76 19.04 2.32
C GLU A 211 -14.82 18.29 1.48
N SER A 212 -16.09 18.39 1.86
CA SER A 212 -17.21 17.82 1.09
C SER A 212 -17.60 18.71 -0.11
N PRO A 213 -17.99 18.14 -1.27
CA PRO A 213 -18.60 18.91 -2.36
C PRO A 213 -19.81 19.73 -1.93
N LEU A 214 -20.53 19.27 -0.89
CA LEU A 214 -21.74 19.92 -0.39
C LEU A 214 -21.48 20.84 0.81
N ALA A 215 -20.22 21.03 1.24
CA ALA A 215 -19.86 21.82 2.42
C ALA A 215 -20.61 23.16 2.49
N LYS A 216 -20.35 24.02 1.50
CA LYS A 216 -20.93 25.38 1.41
C LYS A 216 -22.40 25.37 1.02
N ASP A 217 -22.83 24.36 0.26
CA ASP A 217 -24.24 24.21 -0.11
C ASP A 217 -25.07 23.96 1.14
N ALA A 218 -24.59 23.06 2.01
CA ALA A 218 -25.25 22.66 3.24
C ALA A 218 -25.43 23.82 4.24
N ASP A 219 -24.57 24.83 4.24
CA ASP A 219 -24.74 26.04 5.06
C ASP A 219 -25.99 26.85 4.66
N VAL A 220 -26.42 26.71 3.41
CA VAL A 220 -27.49 27.50 2.82
C VAL A 220 -28.78 26.71 2.61
N LEU A 221 -28.71 25.37 2.49
CA LEU A 221 -29.85 24.51 2.18
C LEU A 221 -31.08 24.74 3.08
N ASP A 222 -30.89 25.03 4.37
CA ASP A 222 -31.99 25.27 5.31
C ASP A 222 -32.82 26.53 4.97
N HIS A 223 -32.24 27.48 4.23
CA HIS A 223 -32.91 28.71 3.79
C HIS A 223 -33.72 28.52 2.50
N ILE A 224 -33.43 27.45 1.73
CA ILE A 224 -34.05 27.20 0.41
C ILE A 224 -34.94 25.96 0.39
N VAL A 225 -35.47 25.57 1.55
CA VAL A 225 -36.33 24.39 1.67
C VAL A 225 -37.60 24.51 0.82
N ALA A 226 -38.26 25.67 0.83
CA ALA A 226 -39.51 25.87 0.09
C ALA A 226 -39.27 26.04 -1.42
N TYR A 227 -40.20 25.54 -2.24
CA TYR A 227 -40.13 25.70 -3.70
C TYR A 227 -40.00 27.16 -4.12
N GLY A 228 -39.15 27.43 -5.13
CA GLY A 228 -38.99 28.75 -5.72
C GLY A 228 -38.15 29.71 -4.89
N THR A 229 -37.64 29.27 -3.73
CA THR A 229 -36.74 30.09 -2.92
C THR A 229 -35.32 30.02 -3.44
N ASP A 230 -34.59 31.12 -3.25
CA ASP A 230 -33.16 31.20 -3.52
C ASP A 230 -32.43 31.91 -2.39
N TRP A 231 -31.13 31.65 -2.29
CA TRP A 231 -30.28 32.27 -1.29
C TRP A 231 -28.85 32.47 -1.82
N PRO A 232 -28.20 33.60 -1.50
CA PRO A 232 -26.81 33.84 -1.87
C PRO A 232 -25.88 32.77 -1.29
N LEU A 233 -25.06 32.16 -2.15
CA LEU A 233 -24.10 31.17 -1.71
C LEU A 233 -22.75 31.86 -1.43
N PRO A 234 -22.10 31.60 -0.29
CA PRO A 234 -20.75 32.11 -0.03
C PRO A 234 -19.79 31.73 -1.15
N SER A 235 -18.74 32.55 -1.35
CA SER A 235 -17.70 32.30 -2.36
C SER A 235 -17.24 30.85 -2.34
N GLN A 236 -17.27 30.18 -3.49
CA GLN A 236 -16.85 28.78 -3.63
C GLN A 236 -16.00 28.58 -4.88
N THR A 237 -15.43 27.39 -5.06
CA THR A 237 -14.66 27.04 -6.26
C THR A 237 -15.27 25.78 -6.88
N LEU A 238 -15.12 25.57 -8.19
CA LEU A 238 -15.55 24.30 -8.79
C LEU A 238 -14.62 23.15 -8.42
N ALA A 239 -13.35 23.45 -8.11
CA ALA A 239 -12.40 22.47 -7.60
C ALA A 239 -12.89 21.83 -6.30
N SER A 240 -13.55 22.58 -5.41
CA SER A 240 -14.11 22.01 -4.17
C SER A 240 -15.31 21.09 -4.42
N LYS A 241 -15.84 21.01 -5.64
CA LYS A 241 -16.92 20.10 -6.02
C LYS A 241 -16.40 18.76 -6.56
N LEU A 242 -15.12 18.68 -6.91
CA LEU A 242 -14.49 17.47 -7.44
C LEU A 242 -14.06 16.53 -6.30
N PRO A 243 -13.92 15.22 -6.55
CA PRO A 243 -13.33 14.29 -5.58
C PRO A 243 -11.93 14.74 -5.11
N GLU A 244 -11.65 14.61 -3.81
CA GLU A 244 -10.33 14.91 -3.23
C GLU A 244 -9.22 14.12 -3.96
N PHE A 245 -8.03 14.72 -4.11
CA PHE A 245 -6.84 14.30 -4.89
C PHE A 245 -6.72 14.76 -6.36
N ALA A 246 -7.68 15.47 -6.96
CA ALA A 246 -7.72 15.48 -8.42
C ALA A 246 -8.32 16.72 -9.11
N THR A 247 -7.68 17.89 -9.01
CA THR A 247 -7.78 18.83 -10.16
C THR A 247 -6.96 18.35 -11.35
N THR A 248 -6.01 17.43 -11.15
CA THR A 248 -5.10 16.93 -12.19
C THR A 248 -5.12 15.41 -12.41
N ASN A 249 -5.79 14.60 -11.57
CA ASN A 249 -5.69 13.13 -11.55
C ASN A 249 -7.04 12.40 -11.63
N LEU A 250 -7.98 12.86 -12.45
CA LEU A 250 -9.32 12.24 -12.54
C LEU A 250 -9.38 11.17 -13.62
N ASP A 251 -9.87 9.99 -13.25
CA ASP A 251 -10.26 8.98 -14.24
C ASP A 251 -11.75 9.15 -14.53
N PHE A 252 -12.10 9.11 -15.80
CA PHE A 252 -13.48 9.30 -16.22
C PHE A 252 -13.85 8.39 -17.37
N ILE A 253 -15.15 8.18 -17.52
CA ILE A 253 -15.75 7.52 -18.67
C ILE A 253 -16.58 8.57 -19.40
N THR A 254 -16.40 8.68 -20.71
CA THR A 254 -17.10 9.65 -21.56
C THR A 254 -17.94 8.98 -22.63
N TYR A 255 -19.10 9.58 -22.94
CA TYR A 255 -20.02 9.09 -23.97
C TYR A 255 -20.97 10.20 -24.46
N LYS A 256 -21.44 10.09 -25.71
CA LYS A 256 -22.49 10.97 -26.27
C LYS A 256 -23.87 10.58 -25.72
N GLY A 257 -24.61 11.57 -25.22
CA GLY A 257 -25.84 11.37 -24.48
C GLY A 257 -26.88 12.48 -24.64
N SER A 258 -27.80 12.53 -23.70
CA SER A 258 -28.88 13.52 -23.65
C SER A 258 -28.90 14.29 -22.34
N LEU A 259 -29.69 15.36 -22.30
CA LEU A 259 -30.20 15.88 -21.03
C LEU A 259 -31.01 14.77 -20.33
N THR A 260 -30.92 14.72 -19.00
CA THR A 260 -31.63 13.74 -18.17
C THR A 260 -32.96 14.28 -17.65
N THR A 261 -33.19 15.58 -17.83
CA THR A 261 -34.47 16.25 -17.64
C THR A 261 -35.07 16.64 -19.00
N PRO A 262 -36.40 16.70 -19.12
CA PRO A 262 -37.03 17.09 -20.36
C PRO A 262 -37.00 18.62 -20.57
N LYS A 263 -37.01 19.04 -21.82
CA LYS A 263 -37.27 20.41 -22.27
C LYS A 263 -38.44 20.43 -23.23
N PHE A 264 -39.28 21.45 -23.12
CA PHE A 264 -40.32 21.69 -24.11
C PHE A 264 -39.69 22.36 -25.35
N ILE A 265 -39.94 21.79 -26.52
CA ILE A 265 -39.53 22.35 -27.82
C ILE A 265 -40.80 22.51 -28.66
N LYS A 266 -41.05 23.73 -29.15
CA LYS A 266 -42.30 24.14 -29.81
C LYS A 266 -42.86 23.13 -30.83
N ASP A 267 -41.98 22.50 -31.63
CA ASP A 267 -42.37 21.55 -32.69
C ASP A 267 -42.16 20.08 -32.32
N LYS A 268 -41.53 19.79 -31.17
CA LYS A 268 -41.19 18.41 -30.74
C LYS A 268 -41.86 18.00 -29.43
N GLY A 269 -42.55 18.92 -28.77
CA GLY A 269 -43.16 18.72 -27.46
C GLY A 269 -42.11 18.53 -26.37
N LEU A 270 -42.46 17.77 -25.33
CA LEU A 270 -41.59 17.48 -24.20
C LEU A 270 -40.58 16.38 -24.55
N VAL A 271 -39.29 16.76 -24.70
CA VAL A 271 -38.23 15.84 -25.17
C VAL A 271 -36.99 15.93 -24.29
N CYS A 272 -36.10 14.94 -24.37
CA CYS A 272 -34.78 14.98 -23.74
C CYS A 272 -33.70 15.11 -24.84
N PRO A 273 -33.27 16.34 -25.19
CA PRO A 273 -32.36 16.60 -26.31
C PRO A 273 -31.03 15.84 -26.20
N GLN A 274 -30.58 15.24 -27.31
CA GLN A 274 -29.33 14.46 -27.43
C GLN A 274 -28.13 15.36 -27.75
N VAL A 275 -27.85 16.31 -26.85
CA VAL A 275 -26.90 17.42 -27.05
C VAL A 275 -25.81 17.47 -25.97
N VAL A 276 -25.60 16.35 -25.26
CA VAL A 276 -24.69 16.30 -24.10
C VAL A 276 -23.55 15.31 -24.37
N ASP A 277 -22.32 15.79 -24.28
CA ASP A 277 -21.15 14.95 -24.12
C ASP A 277 -20.88 14.76 -22.61
N TRP A 278 -21.05 13.53 -22.12
CA TRP A 278 -20.93 13.23 -20.70
C TRP A 278 -19.48 12.93 -20.31
N ILE A 279 -19.08 13.39 -19.12
CA ILE A 279 -17.82 13.03 -18.46
C ILE A 279 -18.19 12.52 -17.07
N VAL A 280 -18.25 11.20 -16.89
CA VAL A 280 -18.61 10.58 -15.60
C VAL A 280 -17.32 10.21 -14.86
N LEU A 281 -17.05 10.86 -13.74
CA LEU A 281 -15.89 10.55 -12.92
C LEU A 281 -16.05 9.17 -12.28
N THR A 282 -14.98 8.38 -12.30
CA THR A 282 -15.02 7.01 -11.75
C THR A 282 -14.70 6.96 -10.26
N GLN A 283 -14.09 8.03 -9.73
CA GLN A 283 -13.91 8.24 -8.30
C GLN A 283 -15.14 8.95 -7.72
N PRO A 284 -15.76 8.43 -6.65
CA PRO A 284 -16.81 9.15 -5.95
C PRO A 284 -16.21 10.27 -5.08
N ALA A 285 -17.00 11.31 -4.85
CA ALA A 285 -16.75 12.26 -3.77
C ALA A 285 -17.57 11.87 -2.54
N TYR A 286 -17.09 12.25 -1.36
CA TYR A 286 -17.70 11.82 -0.09
C TYR A 286 -18.57 12.93 0.50
N VAL A 287 -19.74 12.56 1.00
CA VAL A 287 -20.68 13.43 1.70
C VAL A 287 -21.10 12.82 3.02
N THR A 288 -21.55 13.64 3.97
CA THR A 288 -22.10 13.14 5.24
C THR A 288 -23.60 12.88 5.12
N THR A 289 -24.13 11.99 5.95
CA THR A 289 -25.57 11.78 6.07
C THR A 289 -26.28 13.09 6.42
N LYS A 290 -25.70 13.92 7.31
CA LYS A 290 -26.26 15.23 7.68
C LYS A 290 -26.43 16.15 6.47
N GLN A 291 -25.44 16.23 5.58
CA GLN A 291 -25.52 17.03 4.36
C GLN A 291 -26.60 16.49 3.41
N LEU A 292 -26.70 15.16 3.28
CA LEU A 292 -27.71 14.54 2.42
C LEU A 292 -29.14 14.69 2.95
N GLU A 293 -29.34 14.67 4.28
CA GLU A 293 -30.65 14.94 4.89
C GLU A 293 -31.15 16.36 4.60
N LYS A 294 -30.26 17.35 4.54
CA LYS A 294 -30.65 18.70 4.13
C LYS A 294 -31.19 18.74 2.69
N LEU A 295 -30.59 17.98 1.77
CA LEU A 295 -31.12 17.85 0.40
C LEU A 295 -32.50 17.16 0.40
N ARG A 296 -32.69 16.13 1.23
CA ARG A 296 -33.97 15.40 1.35
C ARG A 296 -35.09 16.25 1.93
N ALA A 297 -34.78 17.30 2.69
CA ALA A 297 -35.76 18.22 3.25
C ALA A 297 -36.33 19.20 2.21
N VAL A 298 -35.61 19.45 1.11
CA VAL A 298 -36.02 20.38 0.04
C VAL A 298 -37.36 19.96 -0.56
N GLN A 299 -38.25 20.94 -0.75
CA GLN A 299 -39.63 20.70 -1.16
C GLN A 299 -39.85 21.03 -2.65
N ASN A 300 -40.70 20.24 -3.29
CA ASN A 300 -41.23 20.54 -4.62
C ASN A 300 -42.34 21.59 -4.56
N LYS A 301 -42.88 21.96 -5.73
CA LYS A 301 -43.99 22.93 -5.86
C LYS A 301 -45.26 22.56 -5.08
N LYS A 302 -45.44 21.28 -4.72
CA LYS A 302 -46.55 20.79 -3.89
C LYS A 302 -46.26 20.83 -2.38
N GLY A 303 -45.14 21.45 -1.98
CA GLY A 303 -44.69 21.50 -0.58
C GLY A 303 -44.23 20.16 -0.03
N LYS A 304 -43.99 19.15 -0.89
CA LYS A 304 -43.58 17.81 -0.46
C LYS A 304 -42.06 17.65 -0.57
N PRO A 305 -41.41 16.96 0.40
CA PRO A 305 -40.00 16.62 0.31
C PRO A 305 -39.66 15.88 -0.99
N VAL A 306 -38.57 16.30 -1.63
CA VAL A 306 -38.02 15.67 -2.82
C VAL A 306 -37.15 14.50 -2.36
N LEU A 307 -37.71 13.29 -2.38
CA LEU A 307 -36.99 12.07 -1.98
C LEU A 307 -36.47 11.27 -3.18
N ARG A 308 -36.84 11.65 -4.40
CA ARG A 308 -36.36 11.00 -5.62
C ARG A 308 -36.43 11.97 -6.79
N ASN A 309 -35.28 12.46 -7.24
CA ASN A 309 -35.18 13.35 -8.40
C ASN A 309 -34.15 12.87 -9.42
N TRP A 310 -34.03 11.57 -9.63
CA TRP A 310 -33.18 10.98 -10.67
C TRP A 310 -34.00 10.23 -11.72
N ARG A 311 -33.53 10.25 -12.96
CA ARG A 311 -34.10 9.51 -14.09
C ARG A 311 -33.59 8.06 -14.10
N PRO A 312 -34.46 7.07 -14.37
CA PRO A 312 -34.02 5.68 -14.53
C PRO A 312 -33.04 5.49 -15.70
N LEU A 313 -32.20 4.46 -15.60
CA LEU A 313 -31.24 4.07 -16.64
C LEU A 313 -31.90 3.90 -18.02
N GLN A 314 -31.21 4.38 -19.04
CA GLN A 314 -31.55 4.26 -20.45
C GLN A 314 -30.69 3.16 -21.12
N GLU A 315 -31.13 2.69 -22.29
CA GLU A 315 -30.43 1.63 -23.03
C GLU A 315 -29.10 2.15 -23.61
N LEU A 316 -28.02 1.36 -23.49
CA LEU A 316 -26.71 1.73 -24.04
C LEU A 316 -26.74 1.87 -25.58
N ASN A 317 -27.54 1.04 -26.25
CA ASN A 317 -27.61 0.94 -27.72
C ASN A 317 -26.21 0.71 -28.33
N LYS A 318 -25.92 1.26 -29.52
CA LYS A 318 -24.64 1.12 -30.22
C LYS A 318 -23.53 2.07 -29.69
N ARG A 319 -23.69 2.64 -28.50
CA ARG A 319 -22.67 3.54 -27.93
C ARG A 319 -21.51 2.74 -27.35
N HIS A 320 -20.31 3.25 -27.59
CA HIS A 320 -19.07 2.72 -27.03
C HIS A 320 -18.45 3.79 -26.11
N PRO A 321 -18.78 3.78 -24.80
CA PRO A 321 -18.16 4.69 -23.84
C PRO A 321 -16.65 4.50 -23.82
N LYS A 322 -15.90 5.61 -23.85
CA LYS A 322 -14.44 5.61 -23.77
C LYS A 322 -13.98 5.94 -22.37
N ARG A 323 -12.84 5.40 -21.95
CA ARG A 323 -12.27 5.68 -20.63
C ARG A 323 -10.95 6.40 -20.76
N TYR A 324 -10.82 7.43 -19.94
CA TYR A 324 -9.55 8.05 -19.64
C TYR A 324 -9.08 7.57 -18.27
N VAL A 325 -7.87 7.04 -18.22
CA VAL A 325 -7.19 6.70 -16.96
C VAL A 325 -5.94 7.55 -16.90
N HIS A 326 -5.90 8.46 -15.93
CA HIS A 326 -4.77 9.35 -15.77
C HIS A 326 -3.48 8.54 -15.52
N PRO A 327 -2.32 8.93 -16.08
CA PRO A 327 -1.07 8.18 -15.87
C PRO A 327 -0.71 7.97 -14.40
N LEU A 328 -1.00 8.95 -13.53
CA LEU A 328 -0.82 8.80 -12.08
C LEU A 328 -1.83 7.83 -11.45
N SER A 329 -3.07 7.75 -11.95
CA SER A 329 -4.04 6.75 -11.52
C SER A 329 -3.64 5.33 -11.95
N LYS A 330 -3.03 5.16 -13.13
CA LYS A 330 -2.44 3.87 -13.54
C LYS A 330 -1.32 3.44 -12.58
N LEU A 331 -0.54 4.39 -12.06
CA LEU A 331 0.47 4.14 -11.03
C LEU A 331 -0.17 3.87 -9.66
N TYR A 332 -1.22 4.60 -9.29
CA TYR A 332 -1.94 4.48 -8.01
C TYR A 332 -2.75 3.17 -7.91
N GLN A 333 -3.49 2.76 -8.95
CA GLN A 333 -4.16 1.44 -9.02
C GLN A 333 -3.17 0.27 -8.93
N LYS A 334 -1.93 0.46 -9.42
CA LYS A 334 -0.86 -0.51 -9.25
C LYS A 334 -0.29 -0.55 -7.83
N CYS A 335 -0.61 0.44 -7.00
CA CYS A 335 0.03 0.75 -5.72
C CYS A 335 -0.95 0.99 -4.56
N GLU A 336 -2.26 0.74 -4.71
CA GLU A 336 -3.24 0.97 -3.62
C GLU A 336 -2.96 0.06 -2.41
N PRO A 337 -2.79 0.61 -1.20
CA PRO A 337 -2.90 -0.15 0.04
C PRO A 337 -4.38 -0.31 0.42
N LYS A 338 -4.78 -1.53 0.82
CA LYS A 338 -6.13 -1.76 1.39
C LYS A 338 -6.27 -0.96 2.70
N LYS A 339 -7.30 -0.09 2.75
CA LYS A 339 -7.62 0.82 3.86
C LYS A 339 -7.50 0.15 5.24
N GLY A 340 -6.68 0.72 6.13
CA GLY A 340 -6.57 0.22 7.51
C GLY A 340 -5.53 0.85 8.45
N GLY A 341 -4.86 1.95 8.12
CA GLY A 341 -3.87 2.59 9.00
C GLY A 341 -4.27 4.01 9.43
N ARG A 342 -4.35 4.25 10.74
CA ARG A 342 -4.46 5.60 11.34
C ARG A 342 -3.16 6.37 11.12
N PHE A 343 -3.23 7.61 10.64
CA PHE A 343 -2.13 8.57 10.73
C PHE A 343 -2.62 9.83 11.44
N THR A 344 -1.86 10.30 12.42
CA THR A 344 -2.18 11.47 13.25
C THR A 344 -1.89 12.78 12.51
N SER A 345 -2.62 13.83 12.86
CA SER A 345 -2.67 15.18 12.25
C SER A 345 -1.40 16.04 12.39
N SER A 346 -0.24 15.44 12.60
CA SER A 346 1.03 16.18 12.68
C SER A 346 1.51 16.64 11.29
N ILE A 347 2.33 17.69 11.25
CA ILE A 347 3.04 18.15 10.04
C ILE A 347 3.82 16.98 9.40
N LEU A 348 4.34 16.06 10.22
CA LEU A 348 5.00 14.84 9.78
C LEU A 348 4.03 13.84 9.11
N GLY A 349 2.79 13.73 9.61
CA GLY A 349 1.72 12.93 8.99
C GLY A 349 1.29 13.46 7.62
N LYS A 350 1.25 14.79 7.45
CA LYS A 350 1.02 15.43 6.14
C LYS A 350 2.19 15.23 5.17
N LEU A 351 3.42 15.26 5.68
CA LEU A 351 4.63 14.95 4.88
C LEU A 351 4.65 13.47 4.42
N ILE A 352 4.22 12.55 5.28
CA ILE A 352 4.10 11.11 4.96
C ILE A 352 3.02 10.84 3.90
N LEU A 353 1.89 11.57 3.93
CA LEU A 353 0.85 11.49 2.90
C LEU A 353 1.37 11.96 1.53
N TYR A 354 2.11 13.08 1.49
CA TYR A 354 2.74 13.61 0.28
C TYR A 354 3.81 12.67 -0.30
N LEU A 355 4.53 11.96 0.57
CA LEU A 355 5.54 10.98 0.20
C LEU A 355 4.96 9.58 -0.05
N SER A 356 3.70 9.31 0.30
CA SER A 356 3.15 7.94 0.33
C SER A 356 3.16 7.19 -1.01
N PRO A 357 2.90 7.80 -2.19
CA PRO A 357 2.99 7.08 -3.47
C PRO A 357 4.45 6.79 -3.84
N TYR A 358 5.35 7.73 -3.53
CA TYR A 358 6.78 7.55 -3.70
C TYR A 358 7.33 6.50 -2.75
N LEU A 359 6.87 6.46 -1.50
CA LEU A 359 7.25 5.50 -0.48
C LEU A 359 6.71 4.10 -0.81
N ILE A 360 5.53 3.97 -1.41
CA ILE A 360 4.97 2.68 -1.86
C ILE A 360 5.67 2.19 -3.14
N CYS A 361 6.00 3.09 -4.06
CA CYS A 361 6.87 2.77 -5.20
C CYS A 361 8.27 2.36 -4.71
N LEU A 362 8.80 3.04 -3.69
CA LEU A 362 10.01 2.67 -2.97
C LEU A 362 9.85 1.32 -2.27
N LEU A 363 8.68 1.01 -1.69
CA LEU A 363 8.38 -0.26 -1.01
C LEU A 363 8.30 -1.43 -2.00
N ARG A 364 7.75 -1.23 -3.20
CA ARG A 364 7.69 -2.27 -4.25
C ARG A 364 9.03 -2.45 -4.97
N GLN A 365 9.76 -1.35 -5.18
CA GLN A 365 11.19 -1.40 -5.51
C GLN A 365 11.96 -2.07 -4.36
N MET A 366 11.57 -1.88 -3.11
CA MET A 366 12.16 -2.54 -1.95
C MET A 366 11.84 -4.02 -1.90
N ILE A 367 10.63 -4.50 -2.24
CA ILE A 367 10.35 -5.95 -2.29
C ILE A 367 11.22 -6.61 -3.36
N THR A 368 11.31 -5.99 -4.54
CA THR A 368 12.20 -6.46 -5.61
C THR A 368 13.66 -6.42 -5.15
N PHE A 369 14.07 -5.33 -4.51
CA PHE A 369 15.40 -5.17 -3.92
C PHE A 369 15.66 -6.19 -2.81
N ILE A 370 14.71 -6.52 -1.94
CA ILE A 370 14.84 -7.51 -0.86
C ILE A 370 15.09 -8.88 -1.48
N LYS A 371 14.33 -9.25 -2.52
CA LYS A 371 14.53 -10.52 -3.24
C LYS A 371 15.88 -10.57 -3.95
N VAL A 372 16.26 -9.50 -4.64
CA VAL A 372 17.58 -9.39 -5.31
C VAL A 372 18.72 -9.42 -4.28
N ASN A 373 18.56 -8.69 -3.16
CA ASN A 373 19.50 -8.66 -2.04
C ASN A 373 19.65 -10.04 -1.41
N GLU A 374 18.56 -10.78 -1.23
CA GLU A 374 18.62 -12.13 -0.66
C GLU A 374 19.37 -13.10 -1.58
N ILE A 375 19.08 -13.07 -2.89
CA ILE A 375 19.79 -13.87 -3.89
C ILE A 375 21.28 -13.50 -3.89
N PHE A 376 21.59 -12.20 -3.94
CA PHE A 376 22.96 -11.71 -3.91
C PHE A 376 23.69 -12.15 -2.64
N CYS A 377 23.10 -11.93 -1.46
CA CYS A 377 23.73 -12.28 -0.19
C CYS A 377 23.94 -13.79 -0.04
N THR A 378 23.00 -14.59 -0.53
CA THR A 378 23.13 -16.05 -0.53
C THR A 378 24.29 -16.51 -1.40
N ILE A 379 24.39 -16.00 -2.63
CA ILE A 379 25.46 -16.36 -3.57
C ILE A 379 26.81 -15.85 -3.07
N ALA A 380 26.91 -14.54 -2.81
CA ALA A 380 28.16 -13.89 -2.40
C ALA A 380 28.64 -14.40 -1.02
N GLY A 381 27.73 -14.53 -0.06
CA GLY A 381 28.04 -15.03 1.28
C GLY A 381 28.50 -16.48 1.28
N SER A 382 27.85 -17.34 0.49
CA SER A 382 28.26 -18.74 0.34
C SER A 382 29.62 -18.85 -0.35
N ALA A 383 29.82 -18.11 -1.45
CA ALA A 383 31.09 -18.12 -2.18
C ALA A 383 32.25 -17.63 -1.30
N LEU A 384 32.06 -16.54 -0.56
CA LEU A 384 33.09 -15.97 0.31
C LEU A 384 33.41 -16.89 1.49
N ASN A 385 32.40 -17.50 2.12
CA ASN A 385 32.61 -18.46 3.22
C ASN A 385 33.27 -19.76 2.74
N VAL A 386 32.88 -20.31 1.59
CA VAL A 386 33.55 -21.49 0.99
C VAL A 386 35.01 -21.17 0.68
N TRP A 387 35.30 -19.97 0.17
CA TRP A 387 36.67 -19.58 -0.11
C TRP A 387 37.47 -19.34 1.19
N LEU A 388 36.86 -18.73 2.21
CA LEU A 388 37.48 -18.59 3.53
C LEU A 388 37.80 -19.96 4.15
N ILE A 389 36.91 -20.95 4.05
CA ILE A 389 37.17 -22.34 4.45
C ILE A 389 38.43 -22.87 3.75
N ARG A 390 38.54 -22.68 2.42
CA ARG A 390 39.74 -23.06 1.66
C ARG A 390 40.99 -22.34 2.17
N LEU A 391 40.92 -21.05 2.48
CA LEU A 391 42.05 -20.29 3.02
C LEU A 391 42.46 -20.78 4.40
N ILE A 392 41.50 -21.08 5.29
CA ILE A 392 41.76 -21.65 6.61
C ILE A 392 42.49 -23.00 6.46
N ILE A 393 42.02 -23.88 5.58
CA ILE A 393 42.62 -25.21 5.39
C ILE A 393 44.02 -25.13 4.76
N THR A 394 44.22 -24.24 3.78
CA THR A 394 45.45 -24.20 2.97
C THR A 394 46.54 -23.28 3.51
N CYS A 395 46.19 -22.20 4.21
CA CYS A 395 47.15 -21.16 4.62
C CYS A 395 47.53 -21.22 6.11
N SER A 396 46.92 -22.12 6.87
CA SER A 396 47.05 -22.15 8.33
C SER A 396 48.23 -23.00 8.85
N ASP A 397 48.95 -22.46 9.84
CA ASP A 397 50.13 -23.10 10.47
C ASP A 397 49.71 -24.11 11.56
N LYS A 398 50.62 -25.00 12.01
CA LYS A 398 50.33 -25.94 13.12
C LYS A 398 49.95 -25.22 14.43
N ASP A 399 50.55 -24.07 14.70
CA ASP A 399 50.29 -23.21 15.88
C ASP A 399 48.88 -22.58 15.88
N HIS A 400 48.15 -22.68 14.76
CA HIS A 400 46.87 -22.03 14.53
C HIS A 400 45.68 -23.00 14.72
N SER A 401 45.94 -24.29 14.91
CA SER A 401 44.93 -25.35 14.86
C SER A 401 43.75 -25.17 15.83
N SER A 402 43.97 -24.58 17.01
CA SER A 402 42.88 -24.30 17.96
C SER A 402 41.98 -23.14 17.53
N SER A 403 42.51 -22.13 16.84
CA SER A 403 41.73 -20.98 16.36
C SER A 403 41.06 -21.24 15.01
N ASP A 404 41.66 -22.11 14.18
CA ASP A 404 41.09 -22.51 12.87
C ASP A 404 39.72 -23.15 13.02
N TRP A 405 39.55 -23.98 14.04
CA TRP A 405 38.29 -24.68 14.27
C TRP A 405 37.14 -23.74 14.58
N ILE A 406 37.42 -22.65 15.30
CA ILE A 406 36.41 -21.63 15.63
C ILE A 406 35.98 -20.89 14.36
N LEU A 407 36.94 -20.47 13.54
CA LEU A 407 36.67 -19.77 12.28
C LEU A 407 35.94 -20.69 11.29
N LEU A 408 36.33 -21.96 11.21
CA LEU A 408 35.69 -22.96 10.34
C LEU A 408 34.25 -23.21 10.76
N GLN A 409 34.00 -23.40 12.05
CA GLN A 409 32.66 -23.61 12.60
C GLN A 409 31.76 -22.40 12.32
N ASN A 410 32.27 -21.17 12.44
CA ASN A 410 31.52 -19.97 12.10
C ASN A 410 31.14 -19.95 10.60
N CYS A 411 32.07 -20.29 9.70
CA CYS A 411 31.77 -20.38 8.26
C CYS A 411 30.66 -21.41 7.96
N VAL A 412 30.70 -22.57 8.62
CA VAL A 412 29.69 -23.64 8.43
C VAL A 412 28.31 -23.18 8.91
N LEU A 413 28.23 -22.54 10.09
CA LEU A 413 26.96 -22.02 10.59
C LEU A 413 26.40 -20.90 9.70
N GLU A 414 27.26 -20.03 9.17
CA GLU A 414 26.86 -18.96 8.26
C GLU A 414 26.33 -19.50 6.93
N ILE A 415 26.98 -20.50 6.33
CA ILE A 415 26.49 -21.19 5.13
C ILE A 415 25.15 -21.87 5.41
N ALA A 416 25.03 -22.58 6.53
CA ALA A 416 23.77 -23.23 6.91
C ALA A 416 22.63 -22.21 7.06
N MET A 417 22.90 -21.05 7.65
CA MET A 417 21.93 -19.95 7.78
C MET A 417 21.52 -19.39 6.41
N LEU A 418 22.46 -19.17 5.49
CA LEU A 418 22.16 -18.70 4.14
C LEU A 418 21.28 -19.69 3.37
N ILE A 419 21.60 -20.99 3.43
CA ILE A 419 20.83 -22.03 2.75
C ILE A 419 19.41 -22.11 3.31
N ILE A 420 19.27 -22.18 4.63
CA ILE A 420 17.95 -22.30 5.27
C ILE A 420 17.14 -21.01 5.04
N SER A 421 17.77 -19.85 5.10
CA SER A 421 17.12 -18.58 4.73
C SER A 421 16.57 -18.62 3.32
N PHE A 422 17.37 -19.06 2.34
CA PHE A 422 16.95 -19.10 0.95
C PHE A 422 15.81 -20.11 0.71
N ILE A 423 15.83 -21.23 1.44
CA ILE A 423 14.77 -22.25 1.37
C ILE A 423 13.44 -21.73 1.93
N VAL A 424 13.49 -20.94 3.02
CA VAL A 424 12.30 -20.53 3.77
C VAL A 424 11.79 -19.15 3.35
N GLN A 425 12.68 -18.19 3.13
CA GLN A 425 12.41 -16.76 2.91
C GLN A 425 11.27 -16.25 3.80
N PRO A 426 11.51 -16.11 5.12
CA PRO A 426 10.48 -15.68 6.06
C PRO A 426 10.03 -14.26 5.73
N GLY A 427 8.75 -14.12 5.39
CA GLY A 427 8.07 -12.84 5.16
C GLY A 427 7.16 -12.47 6.31
N TYR A 428 6.84 -11.18 6.43
CA TYR A 428 5.89 -10.67 7.42
C TYR A 428 4.84 -9.81 6.71
N SER A 429 3.57 -10.04 7.02
CA SER A 429 2.46 -9.22 6.54
C SER A 429 1.59 -8.82 7.72
N GLY A 430 1.34 -7.52 7.90
CA GLY A 430 0.39 -7.02 8.88
C GLY A 430 -0.95 -6.72 8.22
N GLU A 431 -2.02 -7.38 8.64
CA GLU A 431 -3.39 -7.07 8.20
C GLU A 431 -4.32 -6.93 9.42
N ARG A 432 -4.99 -5.76 9.55
CA ARG A 432 -6.12 -5.52 10.47
C ARG A 432 -5.88 -5.92 11.94
N GLY A 433 -4.71 -5.60 12.49
CA GLY A 433 -4.35 -5.92 13.89
C GLY A 433 -3.84 -7.35 14.08
N PHE A 434 -3.65 -8.11 13.01
CA PHE A 434 -2.98 -9.40 13.00
C PHE A 434 -1.66 -9.31 12.24
N VAL A 435 -0.69 -10.12 12.64
CA VAL A 435 0.54 -10.36 11.89
C VAL A 435 0.50 -11.78 11.36
N ALA A 436 0.70 -11.92 10.06
CA ALA A 436 0.92 -13.18 9.39
C ALA A 436 2.40 -13.35 9.05
N MET A 437 3.00 -14.47 9.45
CA MET A 437 4.30 -14.89 8.95
C MET A 437 4.10 -15.74 7.71
N LEU A 438 4.83 -15.40 6.66
CA LEU A 438 4.73 -15.99 5.34
C LEU A 438 6.01 -16.79 5.03
N GLN A 439 5.87 -17.86 4.26
CA GLN A 439 7.00 -18.59 3.69
C GLN A 439 7.08 -18.31 2.18
N GLU A 440 8.02 -17.47 1.75
CA GLU A 440 8.16 -17.11 0.33
C GLU A 440 9.22 -17.94 -0.42
N GLY A 441 9.87 -18.88 0.27
CA GLY A 441 11.02 -19.59 -0.28
C GLY A 441 10.68 -20.71 -1.28
N VAL A 442 11.71 -21.46 -1.67
CA VAL A 442 11.65 -22.39 -2.81
C VAL A 442 10.82 -23.64 -2.54
N ILE A 443 10.70 -24.09 -1.28
CA ILE A 443 9.92 -25.28 -0.94
C ILE A 443 8.42 -24.93 -0.92
N ASP A 444 7.71 -25.49 -1.90
CA ASP A 444 6.27 -25.35 -2.08
C ASP A 444 5.53 -26.52 -1.43
N THR A 445 5.00 -26.31 -0.23
CA THR A 445 4.03 -27.24 0.33
C THR A 445 2.76 -26.48 0.69
N HIS A 446 1.60 -26.97 0.24
CA HIS A 446 0.29 -26.55 0.74
C HIS A 446 0.02 -27.05 2.17
N ASN A 447 1.02 -27.65 2.83
CA ASN A 447 0.91 -28.19 4.18
C ASN A 447 1.44 -27.17 5.20
N GLY A 448 0.52 -26.57 5.96
CA GLY A 448 0.85 -25.58 6.99
C GLY A 448 1.83 -26.10 8.05
N ALA A 449 1.78 -27.39 8.41
CA ALA A 449 2.69 -27.97 9.41
C ALA A 449 4.14 -28.04 8.91
N ILE A 450 4.34 -28.35 7.63
CA ILE A 450 5.68 -28.37 7.02
C ILE A 450 6.23 -26.94 6.96
N ASN A 451 5.43 -25.99 6.50
CA ASN A 451 5.85 -24.60 6.40
C ASN A 451 6.21 -24.01 7.78
N PHE A 452 5.39 -24.30 8.79
CA PHE A 452 5.67 -23.94 10.17
C PHE A 452 6.97 -24.55 10.70
N THR A 453 7.22 -25.83 10.41
CA THR A 453 8.43 -26.53 10.84
C THR A 453 9.67 -25.91 10.21
N LEU A 454 9.64 -25.62 8.90
CA LEU A 454 10.73 -24.98 8.18
C LEU A 454 11.03 -23.58 8.72
N LEU A 455 9.98 -22.78 8.98
CA LEU A 455 10.12 -21.47 9.61
C LEU A 455 10.75 -21.55 11.01
N SER A 456 10.31 -22.52 11.81
CA SER A 456 10.85 -22.77 13.16
C SER A 456 12.35 -23.12 13.10
N ILE A 457 12.74 -24.00 12.17
CA ILE A 457 14.14 -24.35 11.95
C ILE A 457 14.96 -23.12 11.54
N SER A 458 14.44 -22.28 10.64
CA SER A 458 15.10 -21.05 10.20
C SER A 458 15.34 -20.08 11.36
N LEU A 459 14.36 -19.93 12.26
CA LEU A 459 14.50 -19.09 13.45
C LEU A 459 15.54 -19.68 14.43
N VAL A 460 15.51 -20.99 14.69
CA VAL A 460 16.49 -21.66 15.56
C VAL A 460 17.91 -21.41 15.05
N VAL A 461 18.15 -21.64 13.76
CA VAL A 461 19.49 -21.50 13.16
C VAL A 461 19.96 -20.05 13.19
N SER A 462 19.06 -19.10 12.93
CA SER A 462 19.37 -17.68 13.01
C SER A 462 19.78 -17.27 14.43
N CYS A 463 19.04 -17.69 15.44
CA CYS A 463 19.37 -17.39 16.84
C CYS A 463 20.66 -18.09 17.27
N TRP A 464 20.87 -19.34 16.84
CA TRP A 464 22.06 -20.13 17.16
C TRP A 464 23.34 -19.54 16.57
N LEU A 465 23.28 -18.99 15.35
CA LEU A 465 24.40 -18.25 14.75
C LEU A 465 24.82 -17.09 15.66
N VAL A 466 23.86 -16.32 16.16
CA VAL A 466 24.20 -15.19 17.04
C VAL A 466 24.69 -15.69 18.41
N ASP A 467 24.19 -16.82 18.94
CA ASP A 467 24.67 -17.42 20.21
C ASP A 467 26.11 -17.90 20.13
N SER A 468 26.51 -18.36 18.94
CA SER A 468 27.88 -18.81 18.71
C SER A 468 28.90 -17.73 19.06
N SER A 469 28.60 -16.45 18.84
CA SER A 469 29.52 -15.33 19.13
C SER A 469 29.95 -15.28 20.60
N ALA A 470 29.01 -15.44 21.55
CA ALA A 470 29.34 -15.47 22.97
C ALA A 470 30.21 -16.67 23.32
N VAL A 471 29.91 -17.84 22.75
CA VAL A 471 30.67 -19.07 22.97
C VAL A 471 32.11 -18.95 22.45
N GLN A 472 32.32 -18.27 21.31
CA GLN A 472 33.65 -17.97 20.79
C GLN A 472 34.48 -17.12 21.76
N PHE A 473 33.87 -16.09 22.35
CA PHE A 473 34.52 -15.23 23.32
C PHE A 473 34.87 -15.95 24.63
N VAL A 474 33.96 -16.77 25.15
CA VAL A 474 34.22 -17.60 26.33
C VAL A 474 35.37 -18.57 26.04
N HIS A 475 35.37 -19.24 24.89
CA HIS A 475 36.48 -20.12 24.49
C HIS A 475 37.82 -19.37 24.47
N ARG A 476 37.87 -18.19 23.84
CA ARG A 476 39.10 -17.38 23.77
C ARG A 476 39.57 -16.95 25.15
N TYR A 477 38.67 -16.53 26.03
CA TYR A 477 38.97 -16.21 27.41
C TYR A 477 39.57 -17.41 28.17
N LEU A 478 38.94 -18.60 28.04
CA LEU A 478 39.41 -19.81 28.71
C LEU A 478 40.80 -20.24 28.23
N VAL A 479 41.05 -20.21 26.91
CA VAL A 479 42.33 -20.63 26.33
C VAL A 479 43.44 -19.62 26.60
N LEU A 480 43.18 -18.31 26.44
CA LEU A 480 44.22 -17.28 26.55
C LEU A 480 44.43 -16.78 27.98
N CYS A 481 43.35 -16.40 28.67
CA CYS A 481 43.44 -15.76 29.98
C CYS A 481 43.49 -16.79 31.13
N ARG A 482 42.80 -17.92 30.99
CA ARG A 482 42.75 -18.98 32.02
C ARG A 482 43.67 -20.17 31.72
N GLN A 483 44.29 -20.21 30.54
CA GLN A 483 45.19 -21.29 30.09
C GLN A 483 44.55 -22.68 30.20
N GLN A 484 43.24 -22.77 30.03
CA GLN A 484 42.50 -24.02 30.05
C GLN A 484 42.41 -24.60 28.64
N SER A 485 42.68 -25.89 28.51
CA SER A 485 42.43 -26.61 27.26
C SER A 485 40.93 -26.86 27.11
N VAL A 486 40.35 -26.27 26.07
CA VAL A 486 38.98 -26.54 25.67
C VAL A 486 39.02 -27.58 24.57
N THR A 487 38.52 -28.79 24.86
CA THR A 487 38.41 -29.86 23.87
C THR A 487 37.26 -29.58 22.92
N PHE A 488 37.27 -30.22 21.74
CA PHE A 488 36.16 -30.16 20.79
C PHE A 488 34.80 -30.45 21.46
N TRP A 489 34.71 -31.49 22.29
CA TRP A 489 33.48 -31.88 22.98
C TRP A 489 33.01 -30.85 24.01
N LYS A 490 33.93 -30.23 24.76
CA LYS A 490 33.59 -29.15 25.69
C LYS A 490 33.04 -27.94 24.92
N TYR A 491 33.66 -27.60 23.80
CA TYR A 491 33.21 -26.50 22.95
C TYR A 491 31.84 -26.79 22.31
N ALA A 492 31.66 -27.99 21.76
CA ALA A 492 30.38 -28.44 21.21
C ALA A 492 29.27 -28.42 22.27
N LEU A 493 29.57 -28.83 23.50
CA LEU A 493 28.64 -28.73 24.62
C LEU A 493 28.27 -27.27 24.92
N MET A 494 29.24 -26.36 24.96
CA MET A 494 28.96 -24.93 25.14
C MET A 494 28.07 -24.35 24.03
N LEU A 495 28.30 -24.76 22.77
CA LEU A 495 27.46 -24.37 21.64
C LEU A 495 26.03 -24.94 21.75
N CYS A 496 25.89 -26.19 22.22
CA CYS A 496 24.58 -26.80 22.45
C CYS A 496 23.84 -26.12 23.60
N CYS A 497 24.53 -25.80 24.69
CA CYS A 497 23.95 -25.06 25.82
C CYS A 497 23.46 -23.67 25.36
N GLY A 498 24.26 -22.94 24.58
CA GLY A 498 23.82 -21.67 23.97
C GLY A 498 22.58 -21.85 23.10
N GLY A 499 22.62 -22.82 22.18
CA GLY A 499 21.48 -23.12 21.29
C GLY A 499 20.21 -23.57 22.03
N SER A 500 20.34 -24.18 23.21
CA SER A 500 19.19 -24.65 24.00
C SER A 500 18.27 -23.51 24.47
N PHE A 501 18.81 -22.33 24.77
CA PHE A 501 18.01 -21.13 25.05
C PHE A 501 17.20 -20.67 23.84
N SER A 502 17.81 -20.73 22.66
CA SER A 502 17.15 -20.42 21.39
C SER A 502 16.04 -21.43 21.04
N VAL A 503 16.25 -22.71 21.35
CA VAL A 503 15.22 -23.75 21.20
C VAL A 503 14.08 -23.56 22.19
N PHE A 504 14.38 -23.25 23.45
CA PHE A 504 13.35 -22.98 24.47
C PHE A 504 12.48 -21.77 24.10
N PHE A 505 13.09 -20.68 23.61
CA PHE A 505 12.36 -19.53 23.07
C PHE A 505 11.31 -19.93 22.04
N ILE A 506 11.74 -20.75 21.07
CA ILE A 506 10.91 -21.19 19.97
C ILE A 506 9.87 -22.22 20.45
N MET A 507 10.17 -23.03 21.45
CA MET A 507 9.19 -23.93 22.06
C MET A 507 8.08 -23.15 22.79
N VAL A 508 8.41 -22.10 23.55
CA VAL A 508 7.41 -21.22 24.17
C VAL A 508 6.57 -20.53 23.10
N TYR A 509 7.20 -20.11 22.00
CA TYR A 509 6.53 -19.58 20.83
C TYR A 509 5.53 -20.59 20.22
N ILE A 510 5.96 -21.83 19.99
CA ILE A 510 5.14 -22.92 19.43
C ILE A 510 3.96 -23.28 20.36
N CYS A 511 4.20 -23.42 21.66
CA CYS A 511 3.17 -23.78 22.63
C CYS A 511 2.04 -22.73 22.69
N PHE A 512 2.39 -21.45 22.60
CA PHE A 512 1.39 -20.37 22.54
C PHE A 512 0.52 -20.45 21.28
N MET A 513 1.13 -20.82 20.15
CA MET A 513 0.40 -20.96 18.87
C MET A 513 -0.62 -22.08 18.92
N ILE A 514 -0.28 -23.22 19.52
CA ILE A 514 -1.21 -24.33 19.74
C ILE A 514 -2.33 -23.91 20.71
N ALA A 515 -2.02 -23.08 21.70
CA ALA A 515 -2.98 -22.60 22.69
C ALA A 515 -3.90 -21.48 22.18
N THR A 516 -3.62 -20.87 21.03
CA THR A 516 -4.45 -19.79 20.47
C THR A 516 -5.71 -20.38 19.84
N PRO A 517 -6.92 -20.09 20.37
CA PRO A 517 -8.15 -20.66 19.85
C PRO A 517 -8.43 -20.20 18.41
N TYR A 518 -8.99 -21.08 17.58
CA TYR A 518 -9.35 -20.74 16.20
C TYR A 518 -10.28 -19.51 16.13
N SER A 519 -11.18 -19.34 17.09
CA SER A 519 -12.09 -18.17 17.18
C SER A 519 -11.37 -16.82 17.26
N VAL A 520 -10.12 -16.78 17.72
CA VAL A 520 -9.32 -15.55 17.78
C VAL A 520 -8.74 -15.18 16.41
N ILE A 521 -8.44 -16.17 15.58
CA ILE A 521 -7.82 -15.99 14.25
C ILE A 521 -8.83 -16.14 13.10
N GLU A 522 -10.04 -16.64 13.37
CA GLU A 522 -11.14 -16.74 12.42
C GLU A 522 -11.45 -15.40 11.71
N PRO A 523 -11.48 -14.23 12.39
CA PRO A 523 -11.72 -12.95 11.73
C PRO A 523 -10.65 -12.59 10.69
N PHE A 524 -9.41 -13.07 10.87
CA PHE A 524 -8.34 -12.88 9.90
C PHE A 524 -8.58 -13.71 8.65
N TYR A 525 -8.89 -15.00 8.78
CA TYR A 525 -9.15 -15.88 7.63
C TYR A 525 -10.44 -15.52 6.89
N ALA A 526 -11.51 -15.15 7.60
CA ALA A 526 -12.78 -14.74 7.01
C ALA A 526 -12.67 -13.46 6.16
N ASN A 527 -11.68 -12.61 6.45
CA ASN A 527 -11.46 -11.33 5.77
C ASN A 527 -10.16 -11.29 4.97
N MET A 528 -9.51 -12.44 4.79
CA MET A 528 -8.24 -12.57 4.11
C MET A 528 -8.35 -12.07 2.66
N SER A 529 -7.41 -11.24 2.24
CA SER A 529 -7.37 -10.76 0.87
C SER A 529 -7.11 -11.91 -0.12
N GLU A 530 -7.65 -11.83 -1.34
CA GLU A 530 -7.40 -12.82 -2.41
C GLU A 530 -5.89 -12.96 -2.68
N GLU A 531 -5.13 -11.86 -2.64
CA GLU A 531 -3.67 -11.88 -2.72
C GLU A 531 -3.03 -12.67 -1.55
N MET A 532 -3.45 -12.45 -0.31
CA MET A 532 -2.94 -13.18 0.86
C MET A 532 -3.36 -14.65 0.88
N SER A 533 -4.52 -14.98 0.30
CA SER A 533 -4.96 -16.37 0.12
C SER A 533 -4.05 -17.18 -0.81
N THR A 534 -3.34 -16.51 -1.71
CA THR A 534 -2.31 -17.12 -2.55
C THR A 534 -0.93 -17.20 -1.88
N LYS A 535 -0.73 -16.48 -0.76
CA LYS A 535 0.54 -16.49 -0.01
C LYS A 535 0.56 -17.66 0.98
N ARG A 536 1.74 -18.24 1.19
CA ARG A 536 1.93 -19.39 2.09
C ARG A 536 1.98 -18.91 3.53
N ILE A 537 0.82 -18.87 4.18
CA ILE A 537 0.70 -18.48 5.58
C ILE A 537 1.26 -19.60 6.44
N ALA A 538 2.39 -19.35 7.08
CA ALA A 538 2.97 -20.26 8.07
C ALA A 538 2.39 -20.00 9.46
N LEU A 539 2.01 -18.75 9.76
CA LEU A 539 1.54 -18.35 11.08
C LEU A 539 0.66 -17.10 11.06
N VAL A 540 -0.28 -17.00 12.02
CA VAL A 540 -1.11 -15.80 12.25
C VAL A 540 -1.29 -15.57 13.74
N TYR A 541 -1.10 -14.34 14.22
CA TYR A 541 -1.38 -13.98 15.61
C TYR A 541 -1.85 -12.52 15.75
N PRO A 542 -2.66 -12.20 16.78
CA PRO A 542 -3.07 -10.82 17.06
C PRO A 542 -1.91 -9.98 17.60
N MET A 543 -1.81 -8.72 17.15
CA MET A 543 -0.73 -7.80 17.55
C MET A 543 -0.77 -7.42 19.03
N ASP A 544 -1.97 -7.20 19.57
CA ASP A 544 -2.17 -6.76 20.97
C ASP A 544 -2.10 -7.91 21.98
N SER A 545 -1.55 -9.04 21.56
CA SER A 545 -1.38 -10.23 22.39
C SER A 545 -0.39 -9.95 23.53
N PRO A 546 -0.73 -10.22 24.81
CA PRO A 546 0.22 -10.10 25.92
C PRO A 546 1.45 -11.00 25.74
N TYR A 547 1.34 -12.02 24.88
CA TYR A 547 2.42 -12.93 24.55
C TYR A 547 3.44 -12.32 23.59
N MET A 548 3.03 -11.43 22.67
CA MET A 548 3.98 -10.67 21.85
C MET A 548 4.84 -9.76 22.73
N THR A 549 4.24 -9.16 23.75
CA THR A 549 4.96 -8.44 24.79
C THR A 549 5.95 -9.35 25.52
N PHE A 550 5.53 -10.55 25.95
CA PHE A 550 6.43 -11.53 26.57
C PHE A 550 7.60 -11.93 25.66
N LEU A 551 7.35 -12.23 24.38
CA LEU A 551 8.38 -12.61 23.41
C LEU A 551 9.39 -11.50 23.17
N ASN A 552 8.93 -10.24 23.12
CA ASN A 552 9.81 -9.07 23.03
C ASN A 552 10.69 -8.94 24.28
N TRP A 553 10.13 -9.12 25.48
CA TRP A 553 10.90 -9.13 26.74
C TRP A 553 11.91 -10.27 26.81
N TYR A 554 11.53 -11.46 26.36
CA TYR A 554 12.43 -12.62 26.33
C TYR A 554 13.57 -12.41 25.33
N THR A 555 13.28 -11.86 24.14
CA THR A 555 14.29 -11.49 23.15
C THR A 555 15.28 -10.47 23.73
N LEU A 556 14.77 -9.45 24.42
CA LEU A 556 15.59 -8.45 25.10
C LEU A 556 16.49 -9.10 26.16
N PHE A 557 15.93 -9.98 26.98
CA PHE A 557 16.66 -10.71 28.02
C PHE A 557 17.83 -11.53 27.44
N LEU A 558 17.58 -12.29 26.35
CA LEU A 558 18.62 -13.06 25.68
C LEU A 558 19.74 -12.17 25.12
N VAL A 559 19.37 -11.04 24.50
CA VAL A 559 20.33 -10.06 23.98
C VAL A 559 21.20 -9.50 25.11
N VAL A 560 20.60 -9.09 26.22
CA VAL A 560 21.33 -8.51 27.37
C VAL A 560 22.30 -9.52 27.95
N ILE A 561 21.87 -10.76 28.21
CA ILE A 561 22.74 -11.81 28.75
C ILE A 561 23.90 -12.08 27.80
N ARG A 562 23.61 -12.30 26.52
CA ARG A 562 24.62 -12.62 25.50
C ARG A 562 25.70 -11.53 25.45
N TYR A 563 25.30 -10.27 25.30
CA TYR A 563 26.27 -9.19 25.18
C TYR A 563 26.97 -8.85 26.49
N SER A 564 26.37 -9.14 27.65
CA SER A 564 27.08 -9.08 28.92
C SER A 564 28.24 -10.10 28.97
N VAL A 565 28.02 -11.32 28.46
CA VAL A 565 29.09 -12.33 28.33
C VAL A 565 30.16 -11.88 27.34
N VAL A 566 29.77 -11.41 26.15
CA VAL A 566 30.71 -10.93 25.12
C VAL A 566 31.55 -9.76 25.64
N LEU A 567 30.94 -8.77 26.30
CA LEU A 567 31.64 -7.60 26.82
C LEU A 567 32.58 -7.97 27.97
N SER A 568 32.12 -8.75 28.94
CA SER A 568 32.93 -9.13 30.10
C SER A 568 34.14 -9.99 29.69
N THR A 569 33.92 -11.06 28.92
CA THR A 569 35.01 -11.95 28.48
C THR A 569 35.87 -11.32 27.38
N GLY A 570 35.27 -10.53 26.49
CA GLY A 570 35.95 -9.82 25.42
C GLY A 570 36.88 -8.72 25.91
N ALA A 571 36.46 -7.90 26.87
CA ALA A 571 37.30 -6.85 27.45
C ALA A 571 38.55 -7.45 28.11
N ILE A 572 38.39 -8.51 28.90
CA ILE A 572 39.52 -9.19 29.57
C ILE A 572 40.46 -9.81 28.53
N THR A 573 39.91 -10.50 27.54
CA THR A 573 40.70 -11.12 26.45
C THR A 573 41.47 -10.06 25.66
N TRP A 574 40.84 -8.92 25.37
CA TRP A 574 41.46 -7.81 24.65
C TRP A 574 42.64 -7.21 25.41
N MET A 575 42.44 -6.93 26.71
CA MET A 575 43.49 -6.44 27.59
C MET A 575 44.67 -7.40 27.67
N TYR A 576 44.39 -8.71 27.81
CA TYR A 576 45.42 -9.75 27.87
C TYR A 576 46.25 -9.79 26.59
N VAL A 577 45.61 -9.88 25.42
CA VAL A 577 46.32 -9.99 24.13
C VAL A 577 47.12 -8.73 23.80
N ARG A 578 46.60 -7.54 24.14
CA ARG A 578 47.31 -6.27 23.96
C ARG A 578 48.55 -6.17 24.85
N LYS A 579 48.49 -6.72 26.07
CA LYS A 579 49.63 -6.80 26.99
C LYS A 579 50.71 -7.77 26.48
N GLU A 580 50.32 -8.96 26.02
CA GLU A 580 51.24 -9.95 25.43
C GLU A 580 51.97 -9.44 24.18
N LEU A 581 51.29 -8.64 23.35
CA LEU A 581 51.90 -7.96 22.21
C LEU A 581 53.00 -6.97 22.61
N ARG A 582 52.83 -6.25 23.72
CA ARG A 582 53.77 -5.24 24.22
C ARG A 582 54.96 -5.85 24.95
N ASN A 583 54.75 -6.97 25.64
CA ASN A 583 55.79 -7.62 26.44
C ASN A 583 56.69 -8.52 25.58
N VAL A 584 57.79 -7.98 25.05
CA VAL A 584 58.76 -8.73 24.22
C VAL A 584 59.33 -9.96 24.96
N SER A 585 59.38 -9.93 26.30
CA SER A 585 59.94 -10.97 27.17
C SER A 585 59.04 -12.17 27.49
N GLN A 586 57.75 -12.17 27.11
CA GLN A 586 56.81 -13.25 27.44
C GLN A 586 56.57 -14.27 26.30
N ARG A 587 56.14 -15.47 26.72
CA ARG A 587 56.00 -16.75 25.99
C ARG A 587 55.48 -16.64 24.55
N GLY A 588 56.10 -17.42 23.66
CA GLY A 588 55.65 -17.64 22.27
C GLY A 588 56.38 -16.79 21.22
N THR A 589 56.36 -17.25 19.96
CA THR A 589 57.02 -16.51 18.86
C THR A 589 56.30 -15.18 18.59
N SER A 590 57.02 -14.14 18.17
CA SER A 590 56.44 -12.85 17.72
C SER A 590 55.33 -13.05 16.66
N ARG A 591 55.47 -14.11 15.85
CA ARG A 591 54.47 -14.55 14.87
C ARG A 591 53.18 -15.04 15.52
N SER A 592 53.26 -15.88 16.54
CA SER A 592 52.09 -16.40 17.27
C SER A 592 51.32 -15.30 18.02
N ARG A 593 52.03 -14.32 18.60
CA ARG A 593 51.40 -13.17 19.27
C ARG A 593 50.65 -12.24 18.31
N ASN A 594 51.30 -11.86 17.21
CA ASN A 594 50.66 -11.05 16.16
C ASN A 594 49.44 -11.74 15.55
N LEU A 595 49.48 -13.07 15.45
CA LEU A 595 48.38 -13.86 14.94
C LEU A 595 47.21 -13.92 15.92
N ASN A 596 47.46 -14.19 17.20
CA ASN A 596 46.42 -14.17 18.23
C ASN A 596 45.72 -12.81 18.31
N PHE A 597 46.46 -11.71 18.13
CA PHE A 597 45.86 -10.39 18.02
C PHE A 597 44.95 -10.23 16.81
N GLN A 598 45.39 -10.65 15.62
CA GLN A 598 44.56 -10.63 14.40
C GLN A 598 43.28 -11.45 14.57
N VAL A 599 43.37 -12.65 15.14
CA VAL A 599 42.21 -13.51 15.40
C VAL A 599 41.26 -12.87 16.41
N THR A 600 41.76 -12.31 17.52
CA THR A 600 40.90 -11.57 18.46
C THR A 600 40.22 -10.40 17.76
N MET A 601 40.94 -9.65 16.94
CA MET A 601 40.37 -8.50 16.21
C MET A 601 39.29 -8.94 15.21
N ALA A 602 39.48 -10.07 14.52
CA ALA A 602 38.48 -10.64 13.63
C ALA A 602 37.21 -11.06 14.40
N ILE A 603 37.35 -11.80 15.49
CA ILE A 603 36.21 -12.25 16.33
C ILE A 603 35.48 -11.06 16.96
N THR A 604 36.21 -10.02 17.39
CA THR A 604 35.59 -8.77 17.87
C THR A 604 34.80 -8.08 16.78
N GLY A 605 35.34 -7.97 15.56
CA GLY A 605 34.60 -7.45 14.41
C GLY A 605 33.32 -8.26 14.15
N GLN A 606 33.41 -9.58 14.19
CA GLN A 606 32.28 -10.49 13.98
C GLN A 606 31.19 -10.36 15.06
N ALA A 607 31.54 -10.05 16.31
CA ALA A 607 30.54 -9.83 17.36
C ALA A 607 29.89 -8.43 17.32
N ILE A 608 30.53 -7.44 16.68
CA ILE A 608 29.93 -6.13 16.43
C ILE A 608 28.86 -6.23 15.32
N THR A 609 29.05 -7.12 14.34
CA THR A 609 28.11 -7.27 13.22
C THR A 609 26.66 -7.56 13.71
N PRO A 610 26.37 -8.57 14.55
CA PRO A 610 25.02 -8.78 15.07
C PRO A 610 24.53 -7.66 16.00
N LEU A 611 25.41 -6.87 16.62
CA LEU A 611 24.98 -5.74 17.44
C LEU A 611 24.28 -4.69 16.57
N ILE A 612 24.89 -4.38 15.43
CA ILE A 612 24.36 -3.43 14.44
C ILE A 612 23.17 -4.03 13.68
N CYS A 613 23.31 -5.29 13.24
CA CYS A 613 22.35 -5.94 12.34
C CYS A 613 21.09 -6.46 13.05
N ASN A 614 21.18 -6.83 14.32
CA ASN A 614 20.11 -7.52 15.06
C ASN A 614 19.68 -6.79 16.32
N VAL A 615 20.63 -6.41 17.18
CA VAL A 615 20.32 -5.91 18.52
C VAL A 615 19.71 -4.52 18.48
N ILE A 616 20.35 -3.56 17.80
CA ILE A 616 19.85 -2.19 17.71
C ILE A 616 18.42 -2.18 17.16
N PRO A 617 18.12 -2.82 16.02
CA PRO A 617 16.74 -2.84 15.53
C PRO A 617 15.77 -3.55 16.47
N SER A 618 16.16 -4.67 17.10
CA SER A 618 15.30 -5.38 18.06
C SER A 618 14.97 -4.51 19.28
N LEU A 619 15.92 -3.72 19.78
CA LEU A 619 15.71 -2.76 20.87
C LEU A 619 14.71 -1.67 20.48
N PHE A 620 14.82 -1.13 19.27
CA PHE A 620 13.89 -0.12 18.77
C PHE A 620 12.49 -0.70 18.51
N ILE A 621 12.39 -1.93 17.98
CA ILE A 621 11.10 -2.63 17.80
C ILE A 621 10.45 -2.81 19.18
N SER A 622 11.17 -3.35 20.15
CA SER A 622 10.67 -3.51 21.52
C SER A 622 10.30 -2.18 22.17
N TYR A 623 11.09 -1.12 22.00
CA TYR A 623 10.77 0.23 22.50
C TYR A 623 9.50 0.79 21.85
N SER A 624 9.32 0.62 20.55
CA SER A 624 8.11 1.07 19.84
C SER A 624 6.85 0.33 20.32
N ALA A 625 6.97 -0.97 20.59
CA ALA A 625 5.88 -1.77 21.15
C ALA A 625 5.49 -1.33 22.57
N ILE A 626 6.46 -0.90 23.38
CA ILE A 626 6.23 -0.42 24.75
C ILE A 626 5.62 0.99 24.77
N THR A 627 6.04 1.86 23.86
CA THR A 627 5.66 3.29 23.86
C THR A 627 4.42 3.61 23.01
N GLY A 628 3.88 2.62 22.29
CA GLY A 628 2.76 2.84 21.37
C GLY A 628 3.11 3.70 20.14
N ALA A 629 4.40 3.82 19.81
CA ALA A 629 4.89 4.59 18.67
C ALA A 629 4.39 4.00 17.33
N THR A 630 4.18 4.85 16.32
CA THR A 630 3.45 4.53 15.09
C THR A 630 4.02 3.35 14.29
N PHE A 631 3.11 2.44 13.88
CA PHE A 631 3.31 1.19 13.11
C PHE A 631 4.18 1.29 11.84
N SER A 632 4.27 2.47 11.20
CA SER A 632 5.08 2.66 10.00
C SER A 632 6.59 2.56 10.27
N PHE A 633 7.03 3.01 11.45
CA PHE A 633 8.46 3.01 11.81
C PHE A 633 8.96 1.63 12.22
N SER A 634 8.17 0.86 12.99
CA SER A 634 8.50 -0.51 13.38
C SER A 634 8.54 -1.46 12.17
N SER A 635 7.62 -1.29 11.22
CA SER A 635 7.61 -2.04 9.97
C SER A 635 8.85 -1.75 9.12
N PHE A 636 9.23 -0.49 8.96
CA PHE A 636 10.47 -0.11 8.26
C PHE A 636 11.72 -0.72 8.93
N LEU A 637 11.79 -0.67 10.26
CA LEU A 637 12.92 -1.23 11.00
C LEU A 637 12.98 -2.76 10.92
N SER A 638 11.84 -3.44 10.87
CA SER A 638 11.79 -4.88 10.67
C SER A 638 12.30 -5.29 9.29
N ILE A 639 11.94 -4.53 8.24
CA ILE A 639 12.45 -4.72 6.87
C ILE A 639 13.96 -4.44 6.81
N TYR A 640 14.41 -3.34 7.41
CA TYR A 640 15.83 -3.00 7.55
C TYR A 640 16.62 -4.13 8.22
N SER A 641 16.09 -4.68 9.32
CA SER A 641 16.69 -5.82 10.03
C SER A 641 16.76 -7.05 9.15
N ALA A 642 15.66 -7.39 8.47
CA ALA A 642 15.59 -8.55 7.59
C ALA A 642 16.61 -8.48 6.46
N VAL A 643 16.82 -7.31 5.86
CA VAL A 643 17.83 -7.07 4.81
C VAL A 643 19.24 -7.21 5.36
N ILE A 644 19.55 -6.51 6.46
CA ILE A 644 20.92 -6.39 6.97
C ILE A 644 21.40 -7.66 7.66
N MET A 645 20.50 -8.43 8.28
CA MET A 645 20.82 -9.74 8.82
C MET A 645 21.40 -10.68 7.77
N LYS A 646 21.02 -10.56 6.49
CA LYS A 646 21.57 -11.38 5.40
C LYS A 646 22.98 -10.97 4.98
N TRP A 647 23.39 -9.74 5.28
CA TRP A 647 24.76 -9.27 5.04
C TRP A 647 25.75 -9.79 6.08
N MET A 648 25.28 -10.26 7.24
CA MET A 648 26.14 -10.70 8.33
C MET A 648 27.16 -11.79 7.91
N PRO A 649 26.77 -12.87 7.21
CA PRO A 649 27.74 -13.85 6.67
C PRO A 649 28.82 -13.26 5.76
N ILE A 650 28.45 -12.28 4.93
CA ILE A 650 29.40 -11.63 4.01
C ILE A 650 30.38 -10.77 4.82
N MET A 651 29.86 -9.96 5.74
CA MET A 651 30.66 -9.06 6.56
C MET A 651 31.63 -9.82 7.46
N ASN A 652 31.17 -10.90 8.10
CA ASN A 652 31.99 -11.71 8.99
C ASN A 652 33.13 -12.43 8.25
N ALA A 653 32.84 -12.99 7.06
CA ALA A 653 33.86 -13.62 6.24
C ALA A 653 34.84 -12.57 5.67
N ALA A 654 34.34 -11.43 5.18
CA ALA A 654 35.17 -10.34 4.67
C ALA A 654 36.10 -9.76 5.75
N LEU A 655 35.58 -9.49 6.95
CA LEU A 655 36.39 -9.04 8.09
C LEU A 655 37.50 -10.03 8.41
N THR A 656 37.21 -11.33 8.43
CA THR A 656 38.21 -12.37 8.69
C THR A 656 39.32 -12.38 7.64
N VAL A 657 38.95 -12.32 6.36
CA VAL A 657 39.90 -12.25 5.24
C VAL A 657 40.75 -11.00 5.33
N LEU A 658 40.14 -9.83 5.56
CA LEU A 658 40.82 -8.54 5.59
C LEU A 658 41.72 -8.37 6.81
N ILE A 659 41.33 -8.89 7.97
CA ILE A 659 42.09 -8.72 9.22
C ILE A 659 43.29 -9.67 9.27
N ILE A 660 43.11 -10.93 8.89
CA ILE A 660 44.18 -11.92 8.96
C ILE A 660 45.09 -11.75 7.75
N LYS A 661 46.28 -11.17 7.98
CA LYS A 661 47.25 -10.75 6.97
C LYS A 661 47.58 -11.85 5.95
N LYS A 662 47.63 -13.11 6.38
CA LYS A 662 47.87 -14.26 5.50
C LYS A 662 46.71 -14.48 4.53
N TYR A 663 45.49 -14.47 5.04
CA TYR A 663 44.28 -14.65 4.23
C TYR A 663 44.13 -13.49 3.26
N ARG A 664 44.32 -12.24 3.73
CA ARG A 664 44.33 -11.04 2.87
C ARG A 664 45.34 -11.14 1.72
N ARG A 665 46.57 -11.58 2.00
CA ARG A 665 47.61 -11.73 0.97
C ARG A 665 47.31 -12.86 -0.02
N ALA A 666 46.79 -14.00 0.47
CA ALA A 666 46.36 -15.10 -0.38
C ALA A 666 45.18 -14.69 -1.27
N PHE A 667 44.28 -13.86 -0.76
CA PHE A 667 43.10 -13.35 -1.46
C PHE A 667 43.45 -12.35 -2.56
N PHE A 668 44.26 -11.31 -2.26
CA PHE A 668 44.53 -10.22 -3.21
C PHE A 668 45.81 -10.36 -4.03
N CYS A 669 46.83 -11.08 -3.54
CA CYS A 669 48.18 -11.02 -4.12
C CYS A 669 48.61 -12.31 -4.85
N CYS A 670 47.67 -13.19 -5.25
CA CYS A 670 47.98 -14.49 -5.87
C CYS A 670 49.04 -15.31 -5.11
N TYR A 671 49.13 -15.12 -3.79
CA TYR A 671 50.14 -15.78 -2.97
C TYR A 671 49.76 -17.26 -2.79
N ARG A 672 50.57 -18.17 -3.35
CA ARG A 672 50.38 -19.62 -3.21
C ARG A 672 50.69 -20.04 -1.77
N CYS A 673 49.65 -20.31 -0.98
CA CYS A 673 49.83 -20.96 0.31
C CYS A 673 50.46 -22.34 0.10
N ARG A 674 51.51 -22.65 0.87
CA ARG A 674 52.23 -23.93 0.77
C ARG A 674 51.26 -25.06 1.14
N GLU A 675 50.99 -25.99 0.23
CA GLU A 675 50.12 -27.14 0.51
C GLU A 675 50.60 -27.89 1.76
N ARG A 676 49.70 -28.07 2.74
CA ARG A 676 49.90 -29.05 3.81
C ARG A 676 50.03 -30.42 3.13
N LYS A 677 51.17 -31.11 3.30
CA LYS A 677 51.22 -32.57 3.07
C LYS A 677 50.07 -33.19 3.86
N SER A 678 49.22 -33.96 3.18
CA SER A 678 47.96 -34.52 3.66
C SER A 678 48.07 -35.05 5.10
N VAL A 679 47.42 -34.36 6.03
CA VAL A 679 47.26 -34.82 7.40
C VAL A 679 45.89 -35.51 7.49
N PRO A 680 45.79 -36.76 7.96
CA PRO A 680 44.50 -37.44 8.08
C PRO A 680 43.57 -36.63 9.00
N VAL A 681 42.30 -36.49 8.62
CA VAL A 681 41.25 -35.77 9.38
C VAL A 681 41.21 -36.18 10.86
N LYS A 682 41.59 -37.43 11.19
CA LYS A 682 41.74 -37.94 12.56
C LYS A 682 42.78 -37.21 13.42
N SER A 683 43.85 -36.65 12.85
CA SER A 683 44.86 -35.91 13.62
C SER A 683 44.46 -34.45 13.89
N ILE A 684 43.39 -33.96 13.25
CA ILE A 684 42.85 -32.63 13.53
C ILE A 684 41.81 -32.73 14.67
N MET A 685 41.22 -33.91 14.88
CA MET A 685 40.24 -34.20 15.95
C MET A 685 40.84 -34.90 17.19
N GLY A 686 42.12 -35.28 17.20
CA GLY A 686 42.69 -36.15 18.23
C GLY A 686 44.11 -35.80 18.66
N ARG A 687 44.26 -35.59 19.98
CA ARG A 687 45.48 -35.37 20.78
C ARG A 687 46.18 -34.02 20.60
N SER A 688 45.87 -33.10 21.52
CA SER A 688 46.79 -32.07 21.97
C SER A 688 47.97 -32.72 22.73
N SER A 689 48.98 -33.20 22.02
CA SER A 689 50.30 -33.37 22.63
C SER A 689 51.01 -32.02 22.63
N PHE A 690 50.59 -31.12 23.52
CA PHE A 690 51.49 -30.06 23.96
C PHE A 690 52.45 -30.71 24.95
N SER A 691 53.73 -30.72 24.63
CA SER A 691 54.80 -31.04 25.57
C SER A 691 54.59 -30.24 26.85
N GLN A 692 54.64 -30.93 27.98
CA GLN A 692 54.49 -30.44 29.35
C GLN A 692 54.85 -28.96 29.51
N TYR A 693 53.86 -28.12 29.83
CA TYR A 693 54.10 -26.82 30.45
C TYR A 693 54.47 -27.08 31.92
N PRO A 694 55.61 -26.58 32.43
CA PRO A 694 55.92 -26.70 33.85
C PRO A 694 54.90 -25.90 34.67
N LYS A 695 54.31 -26.54 35.68
CA LYS A 695 53.47 -25.91 36.71
C LYS A 695 54.31 -24.83 37.40
N ILE A 696 53.86 -23.58 37.37
CA ILE A 696 54.41 -22.53 38.24
C ILE A 696 53.55 -22.56 39.51
N SER A 697 54.20 -22.86 40.63
CA SER A 697 53.66 -22.74 41.98
C SER A 697 53.21 -21.30 42.24
N HIS A 698 52.03 -21.15 42.84
CA HIS A 698 51.60 -19.88 43.41
C HIS A 698 52.59 -19.44 44.48
N SER A 699 53.37 -18.39 44.22
CA SER A 699 53.93 -17.54 45.26
C SER A 699 53.01 -16.34 45.43
N THR A 700 52.40 -16.26 46.60
CA THR A 700 51.65 -15.14 47.16
C THR A 700 52.34 -13.80 46.97
N MET A 701 51.59 -12.81 46.48
CA MET A 701 51.54 -11.44 47.01
C MET A 701 50.23 -10.79 46.60
#